data_AF-A0A4S8Y460-F1
#
_entry.id   AF-A0A4S8Y460-F1
#
_cell.length_a   1.000
_cell.length_b   1.000
_cell.length_c   1.000
_cell.angle_alpha   90.00
_cell.angle_beta   90.00
_cell.angle_gamma   90.00
#
_symmetry.space_group_name_H-M   'P 1'
#
loop_
_entity.id
_entity.type
_entity.pdbx_description
1 polymer ?
#
loop_
_entity_poly.entity_id
_entity_poly.type
_entity_poly.pdbx_seq_one_letter_code
_entity_poly.pdbx_strand_id
1 'polypeptide(L)'
;MSRLFKRGRTPSDASSHQQRLPFSNDELQQDDTEAQDTPPRSTGHTSRARSITSASGLSSSYKTPSRSYIHHAAHGFQEPLHYSSSGVREQTAELSSSFLGDSDNQRPSQQPNRFSQDSANRRSFDSASSPRQSLELAHQRKSVDSERSLGDDERLQKGQTRPEVIQEQSEPVSPEVSSSNLPEMLWQDGDRQSGQLRPRPRPYSDVPSLVISEAGEEDATEETPLFGRRASRRASAYKTLDGAQDDEDDEDVEGQRLPRVKSWQTLQHAYPSLRKVAVDGYHVATHPKEWDMQQVFKTVVVKPALVMPSVFLGVLLNLLDALSYGIILFPLGEEVFSSMGADGVSMFYVSCITAQLTYSSGSIFSGGVGSEMIEVVPFFHKMTYMIMSRMGTGNPDALRATVITSYAMSSILTGLVFLGLGAAKLGTLVNFFPHSILTGCIGGVGIFLFVTGIEVSARLDGNLEFTGAVLHKLFQADTIVLWLPPLFLAILLLTVKHYYDRPWLVPAYYIAITAIFYIVVAAVPNLGMETLRHKGWVFDAPQAGLPFYNFYSHYKFHLVDWSAIWMTVPTQFALTFFGILHVPINVPNLAIVVQEDNVSVNRELIMHGISNTLSGCVGSIQNYLAFVNSVLFIETGGNSRLAGYMLTLATFGLLVAGPVVIGYVPVMVVGTLIYMLGIDLAQEAIWATYGRLHRLEYATIVIISLVMGAYDFVVGIAVGIGLACLVYVVQTSRKTVIRAEFSGAVAESTVRRHPRQREYLHKVGPQIRVVKLGGYLFFGSIVKVEKKVRALIEAEAFAAEPIRYLILDFSHVAGIDFSAAEAFNRMNRILHRRDVTLALAAVSLEGEIGKSLQMVGLFEDPVEDSTIPPPKVFEDLNGALEACENEMLVILSDKQRIESLNQQKEASAENIDIPSSLTIQTPASADMNVGSPRRNFLHQAATTTLESNRGPNGDSNRWKHFKQPLPLILQSFQGLTTKNEDFWFRAVTYFEPRSYPAGKILYTRGDKPDGFYLLQSGILRAEYDLDQGSYHESIVSGTTCGELPFFSETARTSTVMAEMDCVAWLLTLEAWERMQDKEPEVAKEMLKVGMKLSAERMNAITS
;
A
#
# COMPACT_ATOMS: atom_id res chain seq x y z
N MET A 1 -31.46 -33.83 -40.66
CA MET A 1 -32.91 -33.62 -40.40
C MET A 1 -33.08 -32.14 -40.04
N SER A 2 -33.66 -31.26 -40.88
CA SER A 2 -35.07 -31.10 -41.28
C SER A 2 -35.96 -30.54 -40.15
N ARG A 3 -36.76 -29.46 -40.32
CA ARG A 3 -37.12 -28.64 -41.51
C ARG A 3 -37.74 -27.28 -41.07
N LEU A 4 -38.10 -26.42 -42.06
CA LEU A 4 -38.76 -25.06 -42.00
C LEU A 4 -37.72 -23.90 -42.00
N PHE A 5 -37.61 -22.95 -42.96
CA PHE A 5 -38.47 -22.28 -43.98
C PHE A 5 -39.56 -21.33 -43.40
N LYS A 6 -39.88 -20.13 -43.96
CA LYS A 6 -39.71 -19.59 -45.36
C LYS A 6 -39.92 -18.05 -45.47
N ARG A 7 -39.24 -17.37 -46.43
CA ARG A 7 -39.54 -16.05 -47.12
C ARG A 7 -39.62 -14.74 -46.28
N GLY A 8 -39.35 -13.52 -46.82
CA GLY A 8 -38.57 -13.11 -48.03
C GLY A 8 -39.10 -11.89 -48.85
N ARG A 9 -38.17 -11.04 -49.36
CA ARG A 9 -38.29 -9.95 -50.41
C ARG A 9 -39.01 -8.62 -50.01
N THR A 10 -38.46 -7.39 -50.13
CA THR A 10 -37.82 -6.54 -51.22
C THR A 10 -38.84 -5.93 -52.22
N PRO A 11 -38.63 -4.77 -52.92
CA PRO A 11 -37.34 -4.13 -53.34
C PRO A 11 -37.29 -2.55 -53.42
N SER A 12 -36.20 -2.02 -54.06
CA SER A 12 -36.07 -0.73 -54.84
C SER A 12 -36.22 0.63 -54.11
N ASP A 13 -35.59 1.76 -54.51
CA ASP A 13 -34.71 2.14 -55.66
C ASP A 13 -33.68 3.21 -55.17
N ALA A 14 -32.41 3.24 -55.56
CA ALA A 14 -31.75 3.71 -56.81
C ALA A 14 -31.21 5.17 -56.78
N SER A 15 -30.21 5.44 -57.61
CA SER A 15 -29.22 6.53 -57.54
C SER A 15 -29.61 7.87 -58.20
N SER A 16 -29.02 9.00 -57.74
CA SER A 16 -28.49 10.07 -58.63
C SER A 16 -27.64 11.14 -57.89
N HIS A 17 -26.72 11.79 -58.62
CA HIS A 17 -26.05 13.05 -58.23
C HIS A 17 -26.82 14.25 -58.79
N GLN A 18 -26.82 15.41 -58.08
CA GLN A 18 -26.51 16.77 -58.61
C GLN A 18 -26.61 17.82 -57.47
N GLN A 19 -25.62 18.71 -57.27
CA GLN A 19 -25.49 20.11 -57.81
C GLN A 19 -26.56 21.10 -57.27
N ARG A 20 -26.26 22.38 -56.95
CA ARG A 20 -25.13 23.25 -57.36
C ARG A 20 -25.02 24.55 -56.49
N LEU A 21 -23.78 24.97 -56.17
CA LEU A 21 -23.27 26.38 -56.12
C LEU A 21 -23.91 27.40 -55.11
N PRO A 22 -23.30 28.60 -54.84
CA PRO A 22 -22.27 29.33 -55.61
C PRO A 22 -20.96 29.78 -54.91
N PHE A 23 -19.90 29.83 -55.74
CA PHE A 23 -18.80 30.82 -55.92
C PHE A 23 -18.27 31.73 -54.77
N SER A 24 -16.98 32.16 -54.73
CA SER A 24 -15.67 31.70 -55.29
C SER A 24 -14.54 32.71 -54.94
N ASN A 25 -13.30 32.46 -55.43
CA ASN A 25 -12.14 33.39 -55.57
C ASN A 25 -11.40 33.81 -54.27
N ASP A 26 -10.06 33.95 -54.21
CA ASP A 26 -8.98 33.61 -55.16
C ASP A 26 -7.63 33.27 -54.47
N GLU A 27 -6.93 32.30 -55.07
CA GLU A 27 -5.50 32.19 -55.43
C GLU A 27 -4.32 32.88 -54.67
N LEU A 28 -3.27 32.05 -54.38
CA LEU A 28 -1.82 32.20 -54.71
C LEU A 28 -1.02 33.41 -54.12
N GLN A 29 0.31 33.43 -53.93
CA GLN A 29 1.43 32.46 -54.02
C GLN A 29 2.68 33.01 -53.24
N GLN A 30 3.57 32.12 -52.78
CA GLN A 30 5.04 32.35 -52.59
C GLN A 30 5.53 33.40 -51.56
N ASP A 31 6.76 33.37 -51.00
CA ASP A 31 7.91 32.42 -51.09
C ASP A 31 8.71 32.39 -49.76
N ASP A 32 9.40 31.27 -49.47
CA ASP A 32 10.83 31.09 -49.10
C ASP A 32 11.67 32.28 -48.58
N THR A 33 12.72 32.15 -47.72
CA THR A 33 13.51 31.00 -47.19
C THR A 33 14.38 31.41 -45.96
N GLU A 34 14.92 30.44 -45.19
CA GLU A 34 16.22 30.45 -44.46
C GLU A 34 16.53 31.55 -43.38
N ALA A 35 17.50 31.43 -42.46
CA ALA A 35 18.17 30.29 -41.79
C ALA A 35 18.97 30.75 -40.52
N GLN A 36 19.36 29.78 -39.68
CA GLN A 36 20.56 29.72 -38.79
C GLN A 36 20.84 30.72 -37.63
N ASP A 37 21.23 30.10 -36.50
CA ASP A 37 22.34 30.38 -35.56
C ASP A 37 22.44 31.69 -34.69
N THR A 38 22.21 31.46 -33.39
CA THR A 38 22.94 31.87 -32.16
C THR A 38 24.40 32.40 -32.25
N PRO A 39 25.01 32.96 -31.16
CA PRO A 39 24.53 33.69 -29.94
C PRO A 39 25.49 34.91 -29.63
N PRO A 40 26.10 35.21 -28.43
CA PRO A 40 25.74 35.10 -26.98
C PRO A 40 26.07 36.35 -26.07
N ARG A 41 25.66 36.31 -24.78
CA ARG A 41 26.25 36.96 -23.55
C ARG A 41 26.28 38.52 -23.46
N SER A 42 25.83 39.16 -22.35
CA SER A 42 26.61 39.45 -21.10
C SER A 42 25.94 40.61 -20.30
N THR A 43 26.22 41.04 -19.05
CA THR A 43 26.72 40.47 -17.74
C THR A 43 26.49 41.49 -16.59
N GLY A 44 26.23 41.04 -15.34
CA GLY A 44 26.12 41.86 -14.09
C GLY A 44 25.07 41.27 -13.13
N HIS A 45 25.21 41.13 -11.79
CA HIS A 45 25.60 42.07 -10.71
C HIS A 45 24.67 43.29 -10.63
N THR A 46 24.12 43.70 -9.46
CA THR A 46 24.66 43.70 -8.08
C THR A 46 23.62 43.33 -6.98
N SER A 47 23.97 43.49 -5.70
CA SER A 47 23.16 43.18 -4.52
C SER A 47 23.00 44.39 -3.57
N ARG A 48 21.84 44.54 -2.89
CA ARG A 48 21.75 44.81 -1.43
C ARG A 48 20.32 44.96 -0.85
N ALA A 49 20.15 44.31 0.30
CA ALA A 49 19.42 44.68 1.54
C ALA A 49 18.20 45.65 1.54
N ARG A 50 17.08 45.12 2.07
CA ARG A 50 16.15 45.66 3.09
C ARG A 50 16.00 47.19 3.24
N SER A 51 14.76 47.65 3.13
CA SER A 51 14.10 48.51 4.15
C SER A 51 12.60 48.19 4.22
N ILE A 52 11.94 48.65 5.30
CA ILE A 52 10.50 48.42 5.56
C ILE A 52 9.80 49.79 5.60
N THR A 53 8.69 49.94 4.87
CA THR A 53 7.67 50.96 5.14
C THR A 53 6.30 50.50 4.65
N SER A 54 5.26 50.97 5.33
CA SER A 54 3.86 50.58 5.13
C SER A 54 3.04 51.67 4.42
N ALA A 55 1.79 51.28 4.09
CA ALA A 55 0.58 52.12 3.98
C ALA A 55 0.00 52.43 2.57
N SER A 56 -1.17 51.84 2.33
CA SER A 56 -2.41 52.44 1.75
C SER A 56 -2.35 53.35 0.52
N GLY A 57 -3.11 53.00 -0.53
CA GLY A 57 -3.51 53.95 -1.58
C GLY A 57 -4.44 53.38 -2.66
N LEU A 58 -5.71 53.78 -2.66
CA LEU A 58 -6.68 53.58 -3.75
C LEU A 58 -6.20 54.31 -5.04
N SER A 59 -6.68 54.07 -6.28
CA SER A 59 -8.01 53.59 -6.71
C SER A 59 -8.04 53.10 -8.18
N SER A 60 -8.99 52.21 -8.49
CA SER A 60 -9.77 52.07 -9.76
C SER A 60 -9.16 52.43 -11.13
N SER A 61 -9.30 51.50 -12.11
CA SER A 61 -10.31 51.68 -13.18
C SER A 61 -10.62 50.36 -13.94
N TYR A 62 -11.72 50.36 -14.69
CA TYR A 62 -12.31 49.18 -15.36
C TYR A 62 -11.69 48.85 -16.73
N LYS A 63 -11.65 47.55 -17.07
CA LYS A 63 -12.02 47.02 -18.40
C LYS A 63 -12.22 45.50 -18.36
N THR A 64 -13.30 45.01 -18.98
CA THR A 64 -13.50 43.59 -19.32
C THR A 64 -12.77 43.24 -20.62
N PRO A 65 -12.43 41.95 -20.87
CA PRO A 65 -13.32 41.17 -21.73
C PRO A 65 -13.43 39.66 -21.41
N SER A 66 -14.30 39.02 -22.19
CA SER A 66 -14.75 37.62 -22.20
C SER A 66 -13.73 36.46 -22.20
N ARG A 67 -14.18 35.33 -21.62
CA ARG A 67 -13.85 33.92 -21.93
C ARG A 67 -12.39 33.43 -21.71
N SER A 68 -12.21 32.69 -20.61
CA SER A 68 -12.03 31.22 -20.67
C SER A 68 -12.35 30.58 -19.30
N TYR A 69 -12.81 29.33 -19.28
CA TYR A 69 -13.05 28.60 -18.02
C TYR A 69 -11.78 27.90 -17.56
N ILE A 70 -10.93 28.65 -16.86
CA ILE A 70 -9.91 28.10 -15.96
C ILE A 70 -10.27 28.61 -14.57
N HIS A 71 -10.56 27.69 -13.63
CA HIS A 71 -10.74 28.07 -12.24
C HIS A 71 -9.39 28.50 -11.66
N HIS A 72 -9.16 29.81 -11.64
CA HIS A 72 -8.10 30.37 -10.80
C HIS A 72 -8.46 30.11 -9.34
N ALA A 73 -7.69 29.25 -8.67
CA ALA A 73 -7.62 29.22 -7.23
C ALA A 73 -7.04 30.57 -6.76
N ALA A 74 -7.93 31.51 -6.45
CA ALA A 74 -7.55 32.81 -5.92
C ALA A 74 -7.09 32.60 -4.47
N HIS A 75 -5.78 32.66 -4.23
CA HIS A 75 -5.23 32.78 -2.88
C HIS A 75 -5.63 34.14 -2.28
N GLY A 76 -6.85 34.22 -1.76
CA GLY A 76 -7.12 35.06 -0.62
C GLY A 76 -6.25 34.59 0.56
N PHE A 77 -5.86 35.51 1.43
CA PHE A 77 -5.32 35.15 2.73
C PHE A 77 -6.47 34.56 3.56
N GLN A 78 -6.64 33.24 3.48
CA GLN A 78 -7.43 32.49 4.46
C GLN A 78 -6.77 32.67 5.84
N GLU A 79 -7.59 32.85 6.87
CA GLU A 79 -7.10 32.80 8.25
C GLU A 79 -6.52 31.39 8.52
N PRO A 80 -5.50 31.27 9.38
CA PRO A 80 -4.90 29.97 9.67
C PRO A 80 -5.96 29.04 10.26
N LEU A 81 -6.18 27.89 9.62
CA LEU A 81 -7.16 26.91 10.09
C LEU A 81 -6.81 26.48 11.52
N HIS A 82 -7.76 26.69 12.43
CA HIS A 82 -7.61 26.36 13.85
C HIS A 82 -8.31 25.03 14.18
N TYR A 83 -7.70 24.24 15.05
CA TYR A 83 -8.33 23.03 15.57
C TYR A 83 -9.52 23.35 16.47
N SER A 84 -10.56 22.52 16.35
CA SER A 84 -11.74 22.50 17.22
C SER A 84 -11.45 21.96 18.63
N SER A 85 -10.18 21.69 18.97
CA SER A 85 -9.68 21.40 20.32
C SER A 85 -9.65 22.65 21.22
N SER A 86 -9.58 23.85 20.63
CA SER A 86 -9.63 25.12 21.35
C SER A 86 -10.90 25.26 22.20
N GLY A 87 -10.75 25.67 23.46
CA GLY A 87 -11.84 25.78 24.45
C GLY A 87 -12.40 24.45 24.99
N VAL A 88 -12.08 23.28 24.41
CA VAL A 88 -12.64 21.99 24.86
C VAL A 88 -12.25 21.68 26.31
N ARG A 89 -10.98 21.90 26.69
CA ARG A 89 -10.50 21.74 28.08
C ARG A 89 -11.16 22.72 29.06
N GLU A 90 -11.38 23.96 28.63
CA GLU A 90 -12.05 24.98 29.44
C GLU A 90 -13.52 24.59 29.68
N GLN A 91 -14.21 24.09 28.64
CA GLN A 91 -15.56 23.55 28.74
C GLN A 91 -15.61 22.29 29.62
N THR A 92 -14.61 21.39 29.55
CA THR A 92 -14.48 20.24 30.47
C THR A 92 -14.40 20.71 31.93
N ALA A 93 -13.61 21.76 32.23
CA ALA A 93 -13.48 22.34 33.56
C ALA A 93 -14.74 23.11 34.02
N GLU A 94 -15.42 23.83 33.14
CA GLU A 94 -16.69 24.51 33.45
C GLU A 94 -17.80 23.49 33.73
N LEU A 95 -17.91 22.44 32.91
CA LEU A 95 -18.92 21.38 33.10
C LEU A 95 -18.67 20.55 34.36
N SER A 96 -17.43 20.37 34.80
CA SER A 96 -17.13 19.70 36.07
C SER A 96 -17.37 20.59 37.29
N SER A 97 -16.95 21.85 37.25
CA SER A 97 -17.12 22.80 38.36
C SER A 97 -18.58 23.24 38.55
N SER A 98 -19.32 23.49 37.47
CA SER A 98 -20.76 23.75 37.49
C SER A 98 -21.55 22.59 38.14
N PHE A 99 -21.05 21.36 38.01
CA PHE A 99 -21.66 20.16 38.60
C PHE A 99 -21.42 20.04 40.12
N LEU A 100 -20.41 20.73 40.67
CA LEU A 100 -20.12 20.77 42.11
C LEU A 100 -21.00 21.77 42.88
N GLY A 101 -21.56 22.78 42.21
CA GLY A 101 -22.43 23.79 42.82
C GLY A 101 -21.67 24.76 43.73
N ASP A 102 -21.12 25.81 43.13
CA ASP A 102 -20.18 26.73 43.78
C ASP A 102 -20.78 27.44 45.02
N SER A 103 -20.20 27.21 46.20
CA SER A 103 -20.75 27.62 47.50
C SER A 103 -20.08 28.85 48.11
N ASP A 104 -18.98 29.35 47.55
CA ASP A 104 -18.09 30.33 48.20
C ASP A 104 -17.51 31.42 47.26
N ASN A 105 -18.07 31.64 46.05
CA ASN A 105 -17.55 32.67 45.11
C ASN A 105 -18.62 33.58 44.49
N GLN A 106 -18.90 34.71 45.15
CA GLN A 106 -19.62 35.83 44.52
C GLN A 106 -18.70 36.61 43.55
N ARG A 107 -18.49 36.08 42.34
CA ARG A 107 -18.06 36.91 41.20
C ARG A 107 -19.31 37.51 40.52
N PRO A 108 -19.30 38.79 40.12
CA PRO A 108 -20.40 39.35 39.35
C PRO A 108 -20.56 38.60 38.04
N SER A 109 -21.80 38.24 37.70
CA SER A 109 -22.10 37.35 36.58
C SER A 109 -21.70 37.96 35.23
N GLN A 110 -20.57 37.51 34.68
CA GLN A 110 -20.46 37.43 33.23
C GLN A 110 -21.34 36.28 32.77
N GLN A 111 -22.19 36.54 31.76
CA GLN A 111 -22.85 35.46 31.04
C GLN A 111 -21.77 34.62 30.35
N PRO A 112 -21.98 33.31 30.14
CA PRO A 112 -21.10 32.56 29.24
C PRO A 112 -21.13 33.27 27.88
N ASN A 113 -19.97 33.74 27.42
CA ASN A 113 -19.85 34.35 26.11
C ASN A 113 -20.19 33.28 25.08
N ARG A 114 -21.39 33.36 24.51
CA ARG A 114 -21.69 32.69 23.24
C ARG A 114 -20.66 33.19 22.24
N PHE A 115 -19.78 32.30 21.77
CA PHE A 115 -19.00 32.57 20.58
C PHE A 115 -19.94 33.02 19.47
N SER A 116 -19.58 34.10 18.78
CA SER A 116 -20.52 34.95 18.09
C SER A 116 -21.01 34.37 16.77
N GLN A 117 -22.08 33.58 16.82
CA GLN A 117 -23.09 33.62 15.76
C GLN A 117 -23.98 34.85 15.98
N ASP A 118 -23.55 36.00 15.49
CA ASP A 118 -24.46 37.10 15.18
C ASP A 118 -23.87 38.03 14.10
N SER A 119 -24.04 37.64 12.84
CA SER A 119 -23.99 38.56 11.71
C SER A 119 -25.40 38.66 11.10
N ALA A 120 -25.85 39.91 10.91
CA ALA A 120 -27.08 40.29 10.22
C ALA A 120 -28.44 39.81 10.80
N ASN A 121 -28.83 40.30 11.98
CA ASN A 121 -30.14 40.98 12.05
C ASN A 121 -30.28 42.13 13.08
N ARG A 122 -29.73 43.29 12.74
CA ARG A 122 -30.22 44.59 13.25
C ARG A 122 -30.53 45.53 12.09
N ARG A 123 -31.78 45.57 11.64
CA ARG A 123 -32.34 46.76 10.98
C ARG A 123 -32.94 47.67 12.05
N SER A 124 -32.42 48.89 12.12
CA SER A 124 -33.02 49.98 12.89
C SER A 124 -34.39 50.35 12.31
N PHE A 125 -35.34 50.62 13.19
CA PHE A 125 -36.59 51.30 12.84
C PHE A 125 -36.85 52.45 13.81
N ASP A 126 -36.05 53.50 13.66
CA ASP A 126 -36.48 54.85 14.04
C ASP A 126 -37.13 55.49 12.81
N SER A 127 -38.43 55.75 12.88
CA SER A 127 -39.14 56.58 11.90
C SER A 127 -40.26 57.34 12.60
N ALA A 128 -40.17 58.68 12.62
CA ALA A 128 -40.99 59.54 13.46
C ALA A 128 -42.48 59.51 13.09
N SER A 129 -43.33 59.69 14.10
CA SER A 129 -44.77 59.83 13.95
C SER A 129 -45.18 61.14 13.28
N SER A 130 -45.93 61.08 12.17
CA SER A 130 -46.91 62.12 11.82
C SER A 130 -48.07 61.51 11.01
N PRO A 131 -49.33 62.01 11.14
CA PRO A 131 -50.50 61.26 10.70
C PRO A 131 -51.16 61.80 9.42
N ARG A 132 -51.66 60.87 8.57
CA ARG A 132 -52.90 60.97 7.78
C ARG A 132 -53.29 59.54 7.33
N GLN A 133 -54.48 58.99 7.59
CA GLN A 133 -55.86 59.43 7.37
C GLN A 133 -56.44 58.91 6.03
N SER A 134 -57.19 57.79 6.17
CA SER A 134 -58.46 57.46 5.50
C SER A 134 -58.51 57.04 4.02
N LEU A 135 -59.50 56.16 3.74
CA LEU A 135 -60.09 55.79 2.44
C LEU A 135 -59.19 54.85 1.56
N GLU A 136 -59.70 53.87 0.80
CA GLU A 136 -61.10 53.45 0.65
C GLU A 136 -61.35 51.96 0.29
N LEU A 137 -62.60 51.60 0.48
CA LEU A 137 -63.41 50.43 0.14
C LEU A 137 -63.05 49.55 -1.07
N ALA A 138 -63.14 48.23 -0.81
CA ALA A 138 -64.02 47.25 -1.47
C ALA A 138 -63.80 46.75 -2.92
N HIS A 139 -63.89 45.40 -3.00
CA HIS A 139 -64.56 44.60 -4.05
C HIS A 139 -63.84 44.45 -5.41
N GLN A 140 -63.99 43.35 -6.17
CA GLN A 140 -64.74 42.08 -6.04
C GLN A 140 -64.01 41.03 -6.93
N ARG A 141 -64.08 39.69 -6.77
CA ARG A 141 -65.27 38.80 -6.85
C ARG A 141 -64.98 37.39 -6.29
N LYS A 142 -66.04 36.77 -5.74
CA LYS A 142 -66.49 35.35 -5.76
C LYS A 142 -65.46 34.20 -5.81
N SER A 143 -65.49 33.16 -4.96
CA SER A 143 -66.54 32.41 -4.23
C SER A 143 -67.40 31.44 -5.07
N VAL A 144 -67.28 30.13 -4.78
CA VAL A 144 -68.37 29.13 -4.82
C VAL A 144 -68.18 28.20 -3.62
N ASP A 145 -69.28 27.84 -2.96
CA ASP A 145 -69.39 26.98 -1.77
C ASP A 145 -70.59 26.03 -1.97
N SER A 146 -70.76 25.03 -1.09
CA SER A 146 -71.92 24.09 -1.03
C SER A 146 -71.87 22.92 -2.05
N GLU A 147 -72.46 21.75 -1.83
CA GLU A 147 -73.68 21.41 -1.04
C GLU A 147 -73.52 20.27 0.00
N ARG A 148 -74.66 19.77 0.51
CA ARG A 148 -74.82 19.10 1.82
C ARG A 148 -75.75 17.87 1.75
N SER A 149 -75.37 16.81 2.46
CA SER A 149 -76.20 15.75 3.08
C SER A 149 -77.66 15.47 2.62
N LEU A 150 -77.90 14.24 2.14
CA LEU A 150 -79.14 13.43 2.19
C LEU A 150 -78.73 11.93 2.15
N GLY A 151 -79.49 10.92 2.59
CA GLY A 151 -80.81 10.92 3.24
C GLY A 151 -81.57 9.57 3.10
N ASP A 152 -81.21 8.59 3.95
CA ASP A 152 -81.96 7.38 4.39
C ASP A 152 -82.42 6.23 3.44
N ASP A 153 -82.25 5.00 3.97
CA ASP A 153 -82.91 3.68 3.76
C ASP A 153 -83.63 3.28 2.43
N GLU A 154 -83.23 2.11 1.86
CA GLU A 154 -84.21 1.03 1.56
C GLU A 154 -83.62 -0.41 1.46
N ARG A 155 -84.49 -1.40 1.17
CA ARG A 155 -84.42 -2.84 1.54
C ARG A 155 -85.14 -3.66 0.46
N LEU A 156 -84.82 -4.90 0.04
CA LEU A 156 -83.83 -5.98 0.33
C LEU A 156 -83.66 -6.75 -1.02
N GLN A 157 -83.03 -7.92 -1.25
CA GLN A 157 -82.48 -9.09 -0.53
C GLN A 157 -81.41 -9.71 -1.49
N LYS A 158 -80.59 -10.76 -1.28
CA LYS A 158 -80.37 -11.86 -0.31
C LYS A 158 -78.85 -12.22 -0.42
N GLY A 159 -78.13 -12.95 0.45
CA GLY A 159 -78.46 -14.01 1.41
C GLY A 159 -78.32 -15.39 0.73
N GLN A 160 -77.70 -16.43 1.29
CA GLN A 160 -77.13 -16.69 2.63
C GLN A 160 -75.64 -17.17 2.49
N THR A 161 -74.87 -17.72 3.46
CA THR A 161 -75.16 -18.43 4.74
C THR A 161 -73.97 -18.41 5.72
N ARG A 162 -74.25 -18.85 6.97
CA ARG A 162 -73.33 -19.22 8.07
C ARG A 162 -72.40 -20.41 7.72
N PRO A 163 -71.37 -20.80 8.54
CA PRO A 163 -71.09 -20.47 9.98
C PRO A 163 -69.62 -20.03 10.24
N GLU A 164 -68.99 -19.90 11.44
CA GLU A 164 -69.29 -19.46 12.83
C GLU A 164 -67.89 -19.13 13.50
N VAL A 165 -67.75 -18.25 14.52
CA VAL A 165 -67.45 -18.50 15.98
C VAL A 165 -66.30 -19.52 16.26
N ILE A 166 -65.23 -19.23 17.02
CA ILE A 166 -65.11 -18.98 18.50
C ILE A 166 -64.03 -17.92 18.84
N GLN A 167 -64.18 -17.25 20.01
CA GLN A 167 -63.19 -16.36 20.64
C GLN A 167 -63.18 -16.53 22.19
N GLU A 168 -62.04 -16.93 22.77
CA GLU A 168 -61.61 -16.76 24.18
C GLU A 168 -60.07 -16.62 24.11
N GLN A 169 -59.36 -15.64 24.70
CA GLN A 169 -59.30 -15.13 26.08
C GLN A 169 -58.64 -16.07 27.11
N SER A 170 -57.32 -15.92 27.27
CA SER A 170 -56.64 -16.05 28.58
C SER A 170 -55.32 -15.26 28.58
N GLU A 171 -55.03 -14.64 29.73
CA GLU A 171 -53.88 -13.77 30.04
C GLU A 171 -52.68 -14.60 30.58
N PRO A 172 -51.63 -14.01 31.23
CA PRO A 172 -50.57 -13.17 30.67
C PRO A 172 -49.16 -13.77 31.00
N VAL A 173 -48.24 -12.96 31.55
CA VAL A 173 -46.95 -13.32 32.19
C VAL A 173 -45.75 -13.65 31.29
N SER A 174 -44.84 -12.67 31.18
CA SER A 174 -43.39 -12.88 31.41
C SER A 174 -43.10 -12.66 32.91
N PRO A 175 -41.95 -13.06 33.50
CA PRO A 175 -40.72 -13.60 32.89
C PRO A 175 -40.09 -14.79 33.69
N GLU A 176 -38.78 -15.00 33.49
CA GLU A 176 -37.77 -15.58 34.42
C GLU A 176 -37.36 -17.08 34.36
N VAL A 177 -36.04 -17.24 34.11
CA VAL A 177 -35.07 -18.07 34.85
C VAL A 177 -35.33 -19.57 35.04
N SER A 178 -34.52 -20.40 34.38
CA SER A 178 -33.49 -21.20 35.08
C SER A 178 -32.54 -21.91 34.10
N SER A 179 -31.38 -22.33 34.62
CA SER A 179 -30.37 -23.13 33.91
C SER A 179 -30.53 -24.62 34.23
N SER A 180 -30.16 -25.53 33.31
CA SER A 180 -29.54 -26.82 33.66
C SER A 180 -29.08 -27.67 32.45
N ASN A 181 -27.85 -28.19 32.59
CA ASN A 181 -27.41 -29.58 32.39
C ASN A 181 -27.72 -30.37 31.10
N LEU A 182 -26.62 -30.74 30.42
CA LEU A 182 -26.31 -32.08 29.86
C LEU A 182 -27.18 -32.57 28.66
N PRO A 183 -26.69 -33.57 27.91
CA PRO A 183 -26.89 -34.97 28.30
C PRO A 183 -25.60 -35.81 28.35
N GLU A 184 -25.65 -36.94 29.06
CA GLU A 184 -24.55 -37.89 29.19
C GLU A 184 -24.94 -39.29 28.64
N MET A 185 -24.11 -39.81 27.73
CA MET A 185 -23.69 -41.22 27.59
C MET A 185 -24.62 -42.36 27.09
N LEU A 186 -23.94 -43.40 26.56
CA LEU A 186 -24.34 -44.82 26.34
C LEU A 186 -25.19 -45.13 25.07
N TRP A 187 -25.00 -46.24 24.34
CA TRP A 187 -24.27 -47.51 24.58
C TRP A 187 -23.52 -48.06 23.33
N GLN A 188 -22.42 -48.82 23.56
CA GLN A 188 -21.90 -49.99 22.80
C GLN A 188 -21.46 -49.84 21.31
N ASP A 189 -20.52 -50.62 20.76
CA ASP A 189 -19.54 -51.61 21.29
C ASP A 189 -18.37 -51.81 20.28
N GLY A 190 -17.23 -52.39 20.69
CA GLY A 190 -16.35 -53.14 19.76
C GLY A 190 -14.81 -52.94 19.79
N ASP A 191 -14.11 -53.84 20.49
CA ASP A 191 -12.77 -54.42 20.24
C ASP A 191 -11.49 -53.60 19.83
N ARG A 192 -10.54 -53.57 20.79
CA ARG A 192 -9.11 -54.01 20.73
C ARG A 192 -7.97 -53.16 20.11
N GLN A 193 -7.01 -52.87 21.03
CA GLN A 193 -5.54 -52.88 20.89
C GLN A 193 -4.85 -51.74 20.06
N SER A 194 -3.75 -51.12 20.50
CA SER A 194 -3.01 -51.22 21.78
C SER A 194 -1.99 -50.07 21.99
N GLY A 195 -1.76 -49.64 23.24
CA GLY A 195 -0.66 -48.74 23.69
C GLY A 195 -1.04 -47.25 23.73
N GLN A 196 -1.29 -46.59 24.87
CA GLN A 196 -0.40 -46.23 26.02
C GLN A 196 0.68 -45.18 25.68
N LEU A 197 0.89 -44.07 26.43
CA LEU A 197 0.38 -43.65 27.76
C LEU A 197 -0.17 -42.19 27.79
N ARG A 198 -0.83 -41.83 28.90
CA ARG A 198 -1.27 -40.46 29.26
C ARG A 198 -0.21 -39.69 30.07
N PRO A 199 -0.14 -38.34 29.99
CA PRO A 199 0.53 -37.48 30.97
C PRO A 199 -0.44 -36.86 31.99
N ARG A 200 0.04 -36.59 33.23
CA ARG A 200 -0.43 -35.65 34.29
C ARG A 200 -0.08 -36.21 35.70
N PRO A 201 0.01 -35.38 36.76
CA PRO A 201 0.71 -34.08 36.88
C PRO A 201 1.51 -33.98 38.22
N ARG A 202 2.23 -32.87 38.50
CA ARG A 202 2.42 -32.31 39.86
C ARG A 202 3.17 -30.95 39.87
N PRO A 203 3.04 -30.13 40.93
CA PRO A 203 3.77 -28.86 41.10
C PRO A 203 4.71 -28.79 42.34
N TYR A 204 5.57 -27.76 42.34
CA TYR A 204 6.22 -27.06 43.48
C TYR A 204 7.30 -27.71 44.39
N SER A 205 8.10 -26.81 44.98
CA SER A 205 9.05 -26.87 46.13
C SER A 205 10.34 -27.71 46.04
N ASP A 206 11.44 -27.02 45.69
CA ASP A 206 12.63 -26.72 46.52
C ASP A 206 13.53 -27.82 47.15
N VAL A 207 14.83 -27.74 46.80
CA VAL A 207 16.04 -27.73 47.67
C VAL A 207 16.31 -28.99 48.55
N PRO A 208 17.48 -29.67 48.43
CA PRO A 208 18.79 -29.02 48.67
C PRO A 208 20.04 -29.49 47.88
N SER A 209 21.09 -28.66 48.03
CA SER A 209 22.54 -28.99 48.08
C SER A 209 23.22 -29.69 46.89
N LEU A 210 24.11 -28.93 46.22
CA LEU A 210 25.25 -29.45 45.47
C LEU A 210 26.51 -28.64 45.86
N VAL A 211 27.54 -29.35 46.35
CA VAL A 211 28.89 -28.90 46.75
C VAL A 211 29.78 -30.15 46.56
N ILE A 212 31.07 -30.13 46.20
CA ILE A 212 32.15 -29.15 46.39
C ILE A 212 33.10 -29.18 45.17
N SER A 213 33.90 -28.11 44.98
CA SER A 213 35.18 -28.02 44.21
C SER A 213 35.12 -28.21 42.69
N GLU A 214 35.79 -27.39 41.87
CA GLU A 214 36.56 -26.14 42.08
C GLU A 214 36.26 -25.25 40.84
N ALA A 215 35.82 -23.99 40.93
CA ALA A 215 36.36 -22.81 41.66
C ALA A 215 37.70 -22.33 41.05
N GLY A 216 37.87 -21.07 40.64
CA GLY A 216 36.94 -19.93 40.55
C GLY A 216 37.35 -19.01 39.37
N GLU A 217 36.88 -17.78 39.22
CA GLU A 217 35.91 -16.94 39.97
C GLU A 217 35.50 -15.81 38.97
N GLU A 218 34.21 -15.42 38.90
CA GLU A 218 33.65 -14.15 39.41
C GLU A 218 34.25 -12.84 38.81
N ASP A 219 33.47 -11.86 38.37
CA ASP A 219 32.01 -11.82 38.13
C ASP A 219 31.63 -10.72 37.10
N ALA A 220 30.33 -10.49 36.90
CA ALA A 220 29.73 -9.62 35.89
C ALA A 220 29.89 -8.09 36.09
N THR A 221 29.83 -7.35 34.97
CA THR A 221 29.03 -6.11 34.85
C THR A 221 28.52 -5.92 33.42
N GLU A 222 27.34 -5.33 33.27
CA GLU A 222 26.96 -4.59 32.07
C GLU A 222 27.54 -3.16 32.17
N GLU A 223 28.35 -2.72 31.21
CA GLU A 223 28.67 -1.30 31.03
C GLU A 223 28.62 -0.91 29.55
N THR A 224 27.99 0.23 29.27
CA THR A 224 27.91 0.84 27.94
C THR A 224 29.22 1.55 27.56
N PRO A 225 29.91 1.18 26.46
CA PRO A 225 31.15 1.84 26.06
C PRO A 225 30.90 3.04 25.13
N LEU A 226 30.74 4.23 25.69
CA LEU A 226 30.90 5.48 24.93
C LEU A 226 32.36 5.64 24.48
N PHE A 227 32.56 5.78 23.16
CA PHE A 227 33.80 6.19 22.48
C PHE A 227 35.10 5.41 22.78
N GLY A 228 35.15 4.22 22.16
CA GLY A 228 36.28 3.30 22.00
C GLY A 228 37.65 3.78 21.49
N ARG A 229 38.53 2.81 21.21
CA ARG A 229 39.78 3.00 20.45
C ARG A 229 40.27 1.73 19.74
N ARG A 230 40.69 1.91 18.47
CA ARG A 230 41.72 1.14 17.72
C ARG A 230 41.77 -0.40 17.89
N ALA A 231 41.09 -1.12 17.00
CA ALA A 231 41.55 -2.44 16.58
C ALA A 231 42.85 -2.35 15.75
N SER A 232 43.78 -3.28 15.95
CA SER A 232 45.13 -3.22 15.35
C SER A 232 45.16 -3.70 13.90
N ARG A 233 45.72 -2.87 12.98
CA ARG A 233 46.18 -3.33 11.66
C ARG A 233 47.65 -3.76 11.76
N ARG A 234 47.94 -5.03 11.47
CA ARG A 234 49.33 -5.48 11.28
C ARG A 234 49.89 -4.98 9.93
N ALA A 235 51.17 -4.60 9.97
CA ALA A 235 51.83 -3.79 8.95
C ALA A 235 51.91 -4.42 7.55
N SER A 236 51.88 -3.54 6.54
CA SER A 236 52.80 -3.60 5.40
C SER A 236 53.57 -2.27 5.36
N ALA A 237 54.84 -2.28 4.95
CA ALA A 237 55.75 -1.16 5.12
C ALA A 237 55.89 -0.30 3.84
N TYR A 238 56.09 1.02 3.99
CA TYR A 238 57.38 1.67 3.65
C TYR A 238 57.40 3.19 3.93
N LYS A 239 58.61 3.69 4.28
CA LYS A 239 59.16 5.07 4.14
C LYS A 239 58.42 6.29 4.72
N THR A 240 59.09 6.84 5.73
CA THR A 240 59.19 8.24 6.19
C THR A 240 59.26 9.33 5.10
N LEU A 241 58.72 10.53 5.37
CA LEU A 241 59.50 11.78 5.61
C LEU A 241 58.62 12.99 6.03
N ASP A 242 59.01 13.61 7.14
CA ASP A 242 58.97 15.02 7.60
C ASP A 242 57.80 16.01 7.32
N GLY A 243 57.24 16.53 8.43
CA GLY A 243 56.86 17.95 8.67
C GLY A 243 55.52 18.49 8.13
N ALA A 244 54.90 19.54 8.71
CA ALA A 244 55.07 20.18 10.04
C ALA A 244 53.87 21.13 10.34
N GLN A 245 53.69 21.52 11.62
CA GLN A 245 52.87 22.64 12.15
C GLN A 245 51.33 22.62 11.97
N ASP A 246 50.64 22.32 13.07
CA ASP A 246 49.92 23.29 13.93
C ASP A 246 49.24 24.52 13.28
N ASP A 247 47.92 24.67 13.47
CA ASP A 247 47.31 25.67 14.37
C ASP A 247 45.77 25.43 14.51
N GLU A 248 45.06 26.26 15.29
CA GLU A 248 43.85 25.88 16.06
C GLU A 248 42.46 26.33 15.50
N ASP A 249 41.42 25.82 16.19
CA ASP A 249 40.03 26.31 16.38
C ASP A 249 38.87 26.13 15.36
N ASP A 250 37.71 25.79 15.98
CA ASP A 250 36.28 25.94 15.65
C ASP A 250 35.71 25.65 14.24
N GLU A 251 34.73 24.73 14.18
CA GLU A 251 33.61 24.82 13.22
C GLU A 251 32.28 24.33 13.83
N ASP A 252 31.19 25.00 13.45
CA ASP A 252 29.88 25.02 14.12
C ASP A 252 28.98 23.78 13.82
N VAL A 253 28.06 23.45 14.73
CA VAL A 253 27.10 22.33 14.55
C VAL A 253 25.70 22.83 14.24
N GLU A 254 25.47 23.32 13.02
CA GLU A 254 24.20 23.12 12.29
C GLU A 254 24.29 23.56 10.81
N GLY A 255 23.82 22.71 9.88
CA GLY A 255 23.93 23.05 8.45
C GLY A 255 23.54 21.96 7.45
N GLN A 256 22.29 21.50 7.45
CA GLN A 256 21.82 20.57 6.41
C GLN A 256 21.88 21.21 5.00
N ARG A 257 22.88 20.81 4.20
CA ARG A 257 22.94 21.09 2.75
C ARG A 257 22.77 19.81 1.95
N LEU A 258 21.72 19.78 1.13
CA LEU A 258 21.43 18.70 0.18
C LEU A 258 22.67 18.40 -0.70
N PRO A 259 23.10 17.13 -0.84
CA PRO A 259 24.29 16.77 -1.60
C PRO A 259 24.08 17.01 -3.09
N ARG A 260 24.71 18.07 -3.62
CA ARG A 260 24.60 18.52 -5.01
C ARG A 260 25.19 17.48 -5.97
N VAL A 261 24.32 16.81 -6.73
CA VAL A 261 24.67 15.63 -7.54
C VAL A 261 25.76 15.92 -8.58
N LYS A 262 26.93 15.27 -8.42
CA LYS A 262 28.00 15.15 -9.42
C LYS A 262 28.10 13.71 -9.93
N SER A 263 27.12 13.26 -10.72
CA SER A 263 26.97 11.85 -11.12
C SER A 263 28.16 11.27 -11.92
N TRP A 264 28.96 12.11 -12.58
CA TRP A 264 30.03 11.67 -13.48
C TRP A 264 31.36 11.32 -12.81
N GLN A 265 31.66 11.84 -11.61
CA GLN A 265 32.96 11.58 -10.96
C GLN A 265 32.98 10.24 -10.19
N THR A 266 31.84 9.80 -9.64
CA THR A 266 31.75 8.53 -8.90
C THR A 266 32.07 7.31 -9.77
N LEU A 267 31.74 7.38 -11.07
CA LEU A 267 32.02 6.33 -12.06
C LEU A 267 33.53 6.08 -12.26
N GLN A 268 34.38 7.08 -12.04
CA GLN A 268 35.84 6.96 -12.16
C GLN A 268 36.52 6.32 -10.93
N HIS A 269 35.80 6.12 -9.82
CA HIS A 269 36.35 5.47 -8.61
C HIS A 269 35.88 4.02 -8.43
N ALA A 270 34.88 3.57 -9.19
CA ALA A 270 34.44 2.16 -9.17
C ALA A 270 35.33 1.21 -9.98
N TYR A 271 36.17 1.74 -10.87
CA TYR A 271 37.05 0.96 -11.76
C TYR A 271 38.52 1.35 -11.55
N PRO A 272 39.44 0.40 -11.28
CA PRO A 272 40.86 0.68 -11.43
C PRO A 272 41.12 1.02 -12.89
N SER A 273 41.81 2.13 -13.16
CA SER A 273 41.99 2.58 -14.54
C SER A 273 42.76 1.51 -15.34
N LEU A 274 42.19 1.08 -16.47
CA LEU A 274 42.76 0.04 -17.34
C LEU A 274 44.23 0.33 -17.68
N ARG A 275 44.58 1.62 -17.81
CA ARG A 275 45.95 2.09 -18.03
C ARG A 275 46.92 1.70 -16.91
N LYS A 276 46.50 1.66 -15.64
CA LYS A 276 47.36 1.25 -14.52
C LYS A 276 47.61 -0.26 -14.56
N VAL A 277 46.53 -1.05 -14.66
CA VAL A 277 46.61 -2.52 -14.77
C VAL A 277 47.43 -2.95 -16.00
N ALA A 278 47.28 -2.27 -17.14
CA ALA A 278 48.07 -2.53 -18.33
C ALA A 278 49.56 -2.15 -18.19
N VAL A 279 49.87 -1.05 -17.50
CA VAL A 279 51.27 -0.64 -17.23
C VAL A 279 51.92 -1.60 -16.23
N ASP A 280 51.26 -1.93 -15.13
CA ASP A 280 51.76 -2.86 -14.11
C ASP A 280 51.95 -4.27 -14.73
N GLY A 281 50.97 -4.72 -15.52
CA GLY A 281 51.04 -5.99 -16.26
C GLY A 281 52.16 -6.01 -17.31
N TYR A 282 52.37 -4.92 -18.05
CA TYR A 282 53.50 -4.79 -18.99
C TYR A 282 54.85 -4.79 -18.26
N HIS A 283 54.94 -4.13 -17.09
CA HIS A 283 56.17 -4.11 -16.29
C HIS A 283 56.53 -5.50 -15.76
N VAL A 284 55.55 -6.25 -15.26
CA VAL A 284 55.73 -7.65 -14.84
C VAL A 284 56.07 -8.56 -16.03
N ALA A 285 55.39 -8.39 -17.18
CA ALA A 285 55.64 -9.20 -18.37
C ALA A 285 57.05 -8.98 -18.97
N THR A 286 57.63 -7.80 -18.79
CA THR A 286 58.97 -7.45 -19.33
C THR A 286 60.13 -7.80 -18.39
N HIS A 287 59.87 -8.18 -17.14
CA HIS A 287 60.89 -8.48 -16.12
C HIS A 287 60.85 -9.95 -15.65
N PRO A 288 61.16 -10.94 -16.50
CA PRO A 288 61.02 -12.37 -16.20
C PRO A 288 61.94 -12.91 -15.08
N LYS A 289 62.88 -12.10 -14.56
CA LYS A 289 63.72 -12.46 -13.40
C LYS A 289 63.03 -12.30 -12.05
N GLU A 290 61.92 -11.57 -11.99
CA GLU A 290 61.15 -11.34 -10.75
C GLU A 290 59.99 -12.34 -10.59
N TRP A 291 59.85 -13.27 -11.54
CA TRP A 291 58.78 -14.26 -11.53
C TRP A 291 59.07 -15.40 -10.56
N ASP A 292 58.35 -15.45 -9.45
CA ASP A 292 58.25 -16.65 -8.62
C ASP A 292 57.63 -17.80 -9.44
N MET A 293 58.48 -18.73 -9.88
CA MET A 293 58.07 -19.89 -10.68
C MET A 293 57.00 -20.75 -10.01
N GLN A 294 56.92 -20.79 -8.67
CA GLN A 294 55.87 -21.53 -7.96
C GLN A 294 54.53 -20.80 -8.04
N GLN A 295 54.51 -19.48 -7.89
CA GLN A 295 53.30 -18.68 -8.06
C GLN A 295 52.83 -18.60 -9.52
N VAL A 296 53.76 -18.54 -10.48
CA VAL A 296 53.47 -18.65 -11.91
C VAL A 296 52.88 -20.03 -12.21
N PHE A 297 53.52 -21.13 -11.79
CA PHE A 297 52.97 -22.48 -11.98
C PHE A 297 51.57 -22.64 -11.34
N LYS A 298 51.40 -22.15 -10.10
CA LYS A 298 50.12 -22.19 -9.40
C LYS A 298 49.03 -21.37 -10.10
N THR A 299 49.38 -20.27 -10.78
CA THR A 299 48.42 -19.36 -11.41
C THR A 299 48.16 -19.65 -12.89
N VAL A 300 49.16 -20.18 -13.62
CA VAL A 300 49.10 -20.46 -15.06
C VAL A 300 48.79 -21.93 -15.36
N VAL A 301 49.11 -22.85 -14.45
CA VAL A 301 48.82 -24.30 -14.62
C VAL A 301 47.74 -24.76 -13.65
N VAL A 302 47.94 -24.61 -12.34
CA VAL A 302 47.04 -25.21 -11.34
C VAL A 302 45.65 -24.56 -11.32
N LYS A 303 45.56 -23.22 -11.32
CA LYS A 303 44.25 -22.53 -11.36
C LYS A 303 43.44 -22.87 -12.64
N PRO A 304 43.99 -22.78 -13.87
CA PRO A 304 43.29 -23.24 -15.08
C PRO A 304 42.89 -24.71 -15.04
N ALA A 305 43.73 -25.61 -14.54
CA ALA A 305 43.40 -27.04 -14.44
C ALA A 305 42.20 -27.29 -13.50
N LEU A 306 42.10 -26.55 -12.39
CA LEU A 306 40.99 -26.69 -11.43
C LEU A 306 39.64 -26.19 -11.98
N VAL A 307 39.63 -25.17 -12.86
CA VAL A 307 38.39 -24.67 -13.49
C VAL A 307 38.09 -25.32 -14.84
N MET A 308 38.94 -26.23 -15.32
CA MET A 308 38.72 -26.92 -16.60
C MET A 308 37.40 -27.73 -16.66
N PRO A 309 36.93 -28.39 -15.58
CA PRO A 309 35.63 -29.08 -15.57
C PRO A 309 34.42 -28.15 -15.76
N SER A 310 34.39 -26.98 -15.10
CA SER A 310 33.30 -26.01 -15.29
C SER A 310 33.37 -25.32 -16.64
N VAL A 311 34.58 -25.04 -17.15
CA VAL A 311 34.79 -24.54 -18.52
C VAL A 311 34.29 -25.57 -19.54
N PHE A 312 34.57 -26.86 -19.36
CA PHE A 312 34.04 -27.92 -20.23
C PHE A 312 32.50 -27.98 -20.19
N LEU A 313 31.88 -27.90 -19.01
CA LEU A 313 30.43 -27.84 -18.89
C LEU A 313 29.84 -26.59 -19.57
N GLY A 314 30.43 -25.41 -19.35
CA GLY A 314 29.98 -24.16 -19.97
C GLY A 314 30.09 -24.18 -21.50
N VAL A 315 31.15 -24.78 -22.06
CA VAL A 315 31.29 -24.97 -23.52
C VAL A 315 30.26 -25.96 -24.04
N LEU A 316 29.95 -27.02 -23.28
CA LEU A 316 28.93 -28.00 -23.65
C LEU A 316 27.52 -27.41 -23.61
N LEU A 317 27.21 -26.54 -22.64
CA LEU A 317 25.96 -25.77 -22.60
C LEU A 317 25.90 -24.80 -23.79
N ASN A 318 26.93 -23.97 -24.01
CA ASN A 318 27.00 -23.06 -25.16
C ASN A 318 26.87 -23.78 -26.50
N LEU A 319 27.38 -25.01 -26.64
CA LEU A 319 27.19 -25.84 -27.85
C LEU A 319 25.73 -26.32 -28.00
N LEU A 320 25.09 -26.77 -26.92
CA LEU A 320 23.69 -27.20 -26.96
C LEU A 320 22.75 -26.03 -27.25
N ASP A 321 22.92 -24.91 -26.53
CA ASP A 321 22.16 -23.67 -26.71
C ASP A 321 22.35 -23.09 -28.13
N ALA A 322 23.55 -23.18 -28.71
CA ALA A 322 23.78 -22.81 -30.12
C ALA A 322 23.04 -23.72 -31.10
N LEU A 323 23.06 -25.04 -30.88
CA LEU A 323 22.40 -26.01 -31.75
C LEU A 323 20.86 -25.91 -31.69
N SER A 324 20.28 -25.39 -30.62
CA SER A 324 18.88 -24.98 -30.59
C SER A 324 18.68 -23.56 -31.12
N TYR A 325 19.12 -22.54 -30.37
CA TYR A 325 18.68 -21.15 -30.56
C TYR A 325 19.38 -20.51 -31.75
N GLY A 326 20.68 -20.78 -31.91
CA GLY A 326 21.49 -20.29 -33.03
C GLY A 326 21.05 -20.84 -34.39
N ILE A 327 20.57 -22.09 -34.45
CA ILE A 327 20.03 -22.67 -35.71
C ILE A 327 18.69 -22.02 -36.08
N ILE A 328 17.78 -21.82 -35.11
CA ILE A 328 16.44 -21.25 -35.36
C ILE A 328 16.40 -19.71 -35.38
N LEU A 329 17.55 -19.02 -35.26
CA LEU A 329 17.63 -17.55 -35.23
C LEU A 329 17.04 -16.87 -36.48
N PHE A 330 17.06 -17.58 -37.61
CA PHE A 330 16.37 -17.22 -38.85
C PHE A 330 15.27 -18.26 -39.15
N PRO A 331 14.13 -17.85 -39.76
CA PRO A 331 13.06 -18.77 -40.13
C PRO A 331 13.51 -19.69 -41.28
N LEU A 332 14.04 -20.87 -40.95
CA LEU A 332 14.65 -21.79 -41.93
C LEU A 332 13.66 -22.41 -42.92
N GLY A 333 12.35 -22.39 -42.63
CA GLY A 333 11.30 -22.80 -43.57
C GLY A 333 11.18 -21.89 -44.80
N GLU A 334 11.74 -20.68 -44.76
CA GLU A 334 11.78 -19.75 -45.89
C GLU A 334 13.03 -19.99 -46.76
N GLU A 335 12.87 -20.22 -48.06
CA GLU A 335 13.97 -20.57 -48.99
C GLU A 335 15.17 -19.61 -48.89
N VAL A 336 14.91 -18.31 -48.73
CA VAL A 336 15.93 -17.24 -48.62
C VAL A 336 16.86 -17.44 -47.40
N PHE A 337 16.34 -18.01 -46.31
CA PHE A 337 17.02 -18.17 -45.02
C PHE A 337 17.46 -19.60 -44.73
N SER A 338 16.98 -20.60 -45.50
CA SER A 338 17.32 -22.02 -45.39
C SER A 338 18.81 -22.32 -45.15
N SER A 339 19.73 -21.60 -45.81
CA SER A 339 21.18 -21.79 -45.67
C SER A 339 21.83 -21.07 -44.48
N MET A 340 21.07 -20.28 -43.70
CA MET A 340 21.60 -19.32 -42.71
C MET A 340 21.66 -19.85 -41.27
N GLY A 341 21.22 -21.08 -40.98
CA GLY A 341 21.40 -21.68 -39.64
C GLY A 341 22.87 -21.74 -39.20
N ALA A 342 23.80 -21.88 -40.15
CA ALA A 342 25.24 -21.80 -39.91
C ALA A 342 25.72 -20.37 -39.53
N ASP A 343 25.12 -19.35 -40.14
CA ASP A 343 25.39 -17.94 -39.83
C ASP A 343 24.80 -17.58 -38.46
N GLY A 344 23.60 -18.07 -38.13
CA GLY A 344 22.93 -17.87 -36.84
C GLY A 344 23.68 -18.48 -35.66
N VAL A 345 24.17 -19.71 -35.79
CA VAL A 345 25.08 -20.33 -34.81
C VAL A 345 26.37 -19.51 -34.63
N SER A 346 26.92 -18.96 -35.71
CA SER A 346 28.12 -18.13 -35.64
C SER A 346 27.84 -16.78 -34.93
N MET A 347 26.68 -16.16 -35.18
CA MET A 347 26.22 -14.97 -34.47
C MET A 347 26.01 -15.26 -32.98
N PHE A 348 25.36 -16.38 -32.63
CA PHE A 348 25.14 -16.80 -31.25
C PHE A 348 26.46 -16.94 -30.46
N TYR A 349 27.48 -17.62 -31.02
CA TYR A 349 28.78 -17.71 -30.35
C TYR A 349 29.46 -16.35 -30.17
N VAL A 350 29.36 -15.44 -31.15
CA VAL A 350 29.86 -14.06 -31.02
C VAL A 350 29.12 -13.29 -29.91
N SER A 351 27.81 -13.51 -29.76
CA SER A 351 27.04 -12.93 -28.65
C SER A 351 27.53 -13.46 -27.31
N CYS A 352 27.69 -14.78 -27.16
CA CYS A 352 28.22 -15.40 -25.94
C CYS A 352 29.66 -14.93 -25.62
N ILE A 353 30.51 -14.73 -26.63
CA ILE A 353 31.88 -14.23 -26.46
C ILE A 353 31.89 -12.78 -25.95
N THR A 354 31.09 -11.88 -26.57
CA THR A 354 30.99 -10.47 -26.11
C THR A 354 30.34 -10.37 -24.72
N ALA A 355 29.34 -11.21 -24.45
CA ALA A 355 28.68 -11.35 -23.16
C ALA A 355 29.65 -11.80 -22.06
N GLN A 356 30.33 -12.93 -22.27
CA GLN A 356 31.21 -13.50 -21.26
C GLN A 356 32.39 -12.58 -20.95
N LEU A 357 32.97 -11.91 -21.95
CA LEU A 357 34.00 -10.89 -21.73
C LEU A 357 33.48 -9.73 -20.86
N THR A 358 32.27 -9.26 -21.14
CA THR A 358 31.67 -8.12 -20.44
C THR A 358 31.35 -8.46 -18.98
N TYR A 359 30.63 -9.57 -18.73
CA TYR A 359 30.27 -9.97 -17.37
C TYR A 359 31.49 -10.36 -16.54
N SER A 360 32.43 -11.17 -17.07
CA SER A 360 33.67 -11.55 -16.35
C SER A 360 34.55 -10.34 -15.97
N SER A 361 34.45 -9.25 -16.73
CA SER A 361 35.22 -8.01 -16.47
C SER A 361 34.55 -7.09 -15.44
N GLY A 362 33.23 -6.91 -15.51
CA GLY A 362 32.55 -5.83 -14.76
C GLY A 362 31.32 -6.23 -13.92
N SER A 363 30.74 -7.41 -14.12
CA SER A 363 29.65 -7.90 -13.26
C SER A 363 30.10 -8.08 -11.81
N ILE A 364 29.14 -8.05 -10.90
CA ILE A 364 29.31 -8.49 -9.52
C ILE A 364 29.61 -10.00 -9.50
N PHE A 365 28.90 -10.79 -10.32
CA PHE A 365 29.03 -12.25 -10.35
C PHE A 365 30.29 -12.71 -11.07
N SER A 366 31.30 -13.15 -10.32
CA SER A 366 32.61 -13.59 -10.83
C SER A 366 32.54 -14.80 -11.77
N GLY A 367 31.51 -15.64 -11.64
CA GLY A 367 31.21 -16.79 -12.50
C GLY A 367 29.91 -16.66 -13.30
N GLY A 368 29.40 -15.44 -13.49
CA GLY A 368 28.20 -15.21 -14.29
C GLY A 368 28.41 -15.62 -15.76
N VAL A 369 27.47 -16.39 -16.33
CA VAL A 369 27.51 -16.86 -17.71
C VAL A 369 26.62 -15.99 -18.60
N GLY A 370 27.22 -15.45 -19.67
CA GLY A 370 26.53 -14.63 -20.66
C GLY A 370 26.12 -15.41 -21.91
N SER A 371 24.82 -15.41 -22.22
CA SER A 371 24.24 -16.08 -23.40
C SER A 371 23.11 -15.26 -24.01
N GLU A 372 22.71 -15.58 -25.24
CA GLU A 372 21.37 -15.23 -25.74
C GLU A 372 20.30 -16.09 -25.03
N MET A 373 19.04 -15.61 -25.01
CA MET A 373 17.89 -16.25 -24.38
C MET A 373 16.86 -16.59 -25.46
N ILE A 374 16.43 -17.84 -25.57
CA ILE A 374 15.54 -18.30 -26.67
C ILE A 374 14.26 -17.46 -26.81
N GLU A 375 13.78 -16.86 -25.72
CA GLU A 375 12.62 -15.98 -25.66
C GLU A 375 12.72 -14.75 -26.58
N VAL A 376 13.91 -14.42 -27.14
CA VAL A 376 14.06 -13.34 -28.14
C VAL A 376 13.81 -13.80 -29.59
N VAL A 377 13.94 -15.09 -29.89
CA VAL A 377 13.74 -15.68 -31.24
C VAL A 377 12.39 -15.31 -31.88
N PRO A 378 11.24 -15.30 -31.18
CA PRO A 378 9.96 -14.95 -31.79
C PRO A 378 9.92 -13.50 -32.28
N PHE A 379 10.63 -12.59 -31.61
CA PHE A 379 10.74 -11.19 -32.03
C PHE A 379 11.63 -11.06 -33.27
N PHE A 380 12.74 -11.81 -33.34
CA PHE A 380 13.59 -11.91 -34.53
C PHE A 380 12.82 -12.43 -35.74
N HIS A 381 12.06 -13.53 -35.58
CA HIS A 381 11.16 -14.06 -36.62
C HIS A 381 10.13 -13.02 -37.05
N LYS A 382 9.45 -12.35 -36.10
CA LYS A 382 8.46 -11.31 -36.40
C LYS A 382 9.08 -10.15 -37.20
N MET A 383 10.28 -9.69 -36.84
CA MET A 383 10.98 -8.64 -37.60
C MET A 383 11.34 -9.11 -39.00
N THR A 384 11.79 -10.35 -39.17
CA THR A 384 12.06 -10.95 -40.49
C THR A 384 10.81 -10.99 -41.35
N TYR A 385 9.69 -11.53 -40.86
CA TYR A 385 8.43 -11.57 -41.61
C TYR A 385 7.89 -10.16 -41.93
N MET A 386 8.07 -9.18 -41.05
CA MET A 386 7.72 -7.78 -41.34
C MET A 386 8.56 -7.19 -42.48
N ILE A 387 9.89 -7.41 -42.48
CA ILE A 387 10.78 -6.97 -43.57
C ILE A 387 10.43 -7.69 -44.88
N MET A 388 10.22 -9.00 -44.85
CA MET A 388 9.78 -9.81 -46.00
C MET A 388 8.46 -9.32 -46.59
N SER A 389 7.46 -9.03 -45.75
CA SER A 389 6.14 -8.55 -46.20
C SER A 389 6.17 -7.22 -46.95
N ARG A 390 7.24 -6.44 -46.75
CA ARG A 390 7.47 -5.14 -47.39
C ARG A 390 8.38 -5.23 -48.61
N MET A 391 9.51 -5.94 -48.50
CA MET A 391 10.53 -6.02 -49.56
C MET A 391 10.23 -7.09 -50.61
N GLY A 392 9.43 -8.10 -50.27
CA GLY A 392 9.27 -9.32 -51.05
C GLY A 392 10.54 -10.18 -51.05
N THR A 393 10.47 -11.33 -51.73
CA THR A 393 11.57 -12.30 -51.83
C THR A 393 12.49 -12.08 -53.04
N GLY A 394 12.16 -11.15 -53.93
CA GLY A 394 12.83 -10.97 -55.24
C GLY A 394 14.30 -10.52 -55.18
N ASN A 395 14.77 -9.96 -54.06
CA ASN A 395 16.16 -9.55 -53.84
C ASN A 395 16.71 -10.19 -52.54
N PRO A 396 17.09 -11.48 -52.54
CA PRO A 396 17.44 -12.21 -51.32
C PRO A 396 18.62 -11.58 -50.56
N ASP A 397 19.64 -11.07 -51.26
CA ASP A 397 20.80 -10.44 -50.63
C ASP A 397 20.47 -9.13 -49.89
N ALA A 398 19.55 -8.32 -50.44
CA ALA A 398 19.08 -7.10 -49.79
C ALA A 398 18.20 -7.41 -48.57
N LEU A 399 17.36 -8.43 -48.69
CA LEU A 399 16.51 -8.94 -47.61
C LEU A 399 17.36 -9.48 -46.44
N ARG A 400 18.35 -10.34 -46.71
CA ARG A 400 19.31 -10.85 -45.69
C ARG A 400 20.07 -9.72 -44.99
N ALA A 401 20.62 -8.78 -45.77
CA ALA A 401 21.35 -7.63 -45.23
C ALA A 401 20.47 -6.75 -44.32
N THR A 402 19.22 -6.52 -44.71
CA THR A 402 18.26 -5.71 -43.93
C THR A 402 17.86 -6.42 -42.64
N VAL A 403 17.61 -7.74 -42.67
CA VAL A 403 17.27 -8.55 -41.49
C VAL A 403 18.43 -8.59 -40.48
N ILE A 404 19.63 -8.95 -40.92
CA ILE A 404 20.81 -9.03 -40.05
C ILE A 404 21.14 -7.66 -39.44
N THR A 405 21.02 -6.57 -40.22
CA THR A 405 21.19 -5.20 -39.70
C THR A 405 20.10 -4.84 -38.68
N SER A 406 18.86 -5.26 -38.88
CA SER A 406 17.77 -5.05 -37.91
C SER A 406 18.00 -5.79 -36.59
N TYR A 407 18.52 -7.01 -36.63
CA TYR A 407 18.84 -7.79 -35.43
C TYR A 407 19.92 -7.06 -34.59
N ALA A 408 21.04 -6.68 -35.21
CA ALA A 408 22.12 -5.96 -34.53
C ALA A 408 21.69 -4.56 -34.04
N MET A 409 20.90 -3.82 -34.83
CA MET A 409 20.32 -2.53 -34.40
C MET A 409 19.44 -2.71 -33.16
N SER A 410 18.64 -3.79 -33.10
CA SER A 410 17.82 -4.08 -31.92
C SER A 410 18.69 -4.33 -30.68
N SER A 411 19.84 -5.00 -30.81
CA SER A 411 20.78 -5.21 -29.70
C SER A 411 21.41 -3.90 -29.22
N ILE A 412 21.76 -3.00 -30.14
CA ILE A 412 22.22 -1.64 -29.80
C ILE A 412 21.11 -0.88 -29.06
N LEU A 413 19.85 -0.95 -29.52
CA LEU A 413 18.72 -0.29 -28.85
C LEU A 413 18.51 -0.83 -27.43
N THR A 414 18.50 -2.15 -27.25
CA THR A 414 18.40 -2.79 -25.93
C THR A 414 19.55 -2.32 -25.02
N GLY A 415 20.78 -2.32 -25.53
CA GLY A 415 21.96 -1.87 -24.80
C GLY A 415 21.88 -0.41 -24.34
N LEU A 416 21.48 0.51 -25.22
CA LEU A 416 21.32 1.94 -24.92
C LEU A 416 20.22 2.20 -23.88
N VAL A 417 19.08 1.49 -23.97
CA VAL A 417 17.99 1.62 -22.98
C VAL A 417 18.44 1.15 -21.60
N PHE A 418 19.17 0.04 -21.52
CA PHE A 418 19.66 -0.51 -20.25
C PHE A 418 20.73 0.39 -19.62
N LEU A 419 21.65 0.93 -20.43
CA LEU A 419 22.60 1.97 -20.01
C LEU A 419 21.86 3.18 -19.44
N GLY A 420 20.81 3.66 -20.10
CA GLY A 420 19.97 4.76 -19.64
C GLY A 420 19.31 4.50 -18.29
N LEU A 421 18.65 3.34 -18.14
CA LEU A 421 17.99 2.93 -16.89
C LEU A 421 18.97 2.80 -15.72
N GLY A 422 20.10 2.13 -15.93
CA GLY A 422 21.13 1.95 -14.91
C GLY A 422 21.81 3.27 -14.51
N ALA A 423 22.12 4.14 -15.48
CA ALA A 423 22.69 5.47 -15.22
C ALA A 423 21.71 6.40 -14.49
N ALA A 424 20.41 6.33 -14.81
CA ALA A 424 19.35 7.04 -14.11
C ALA A 424 18.99 6.43 -12.74
N LYS A 425 19.60 5.30 -12.35
CA LYS A 425 19.31 4.51 -11.15
C LYS A 425 17.88 3.94 -11.08
N LEU A 426 17.21 3.79 -12.23
CA LEU A 426 15.81 3.36 -12.34
C LEU A 426 15.62 1.84 -12.22
N GLY A 427 16.65 1.04 -11.95
CA GLY A 427 16.54 -0.41 -11.79
C GLY A 427 15.53 -0.84 -10.72
N THR A 428 15.36 -0.06 -9.65
CA THR A 428 14.35 -0.32 -8.62
C THR A 428 12.91 -0.18 -9.15
N LEU A 429 12.68 0.65 -10.17
CA LEU A 429 11.35 0.85 -10.76
C LEU A 429 10.88 -0.40 -11.53
N VAL A 430 11.82 -1.22 -12.00
CA VAL A 430 11.52 -2.47 -12.71
C VAL A 430 10.92 -3.53 -11.76
N ASN A 431 11.17 -3.42 -10.45
CA ASN A 431 10.56 -4.30 -9.44
C ASN A 431 9.03 -4.09 -9.29
N PHE A 432 8.45 -3.04 -9.91
CA PHE A 432 7.00 -2.82 -9.92
C PHE A 432 6.26 -3.53 -11.07
N PHE A 433 6.96 -4.21 -11.99
CA PHE A 433 6.28 -4.98 -13.04
C PHE A 433 5.61 -6.24 -12.47
N PRO A 434 4.29 -6.44 -12.67
CA PRO A 434 3.60 -7.63 -12.18
C PRO A 434 4.15 -8.92 -12.79
N HIS A 435 4.48 -9.89 -11.93
CA HIS A 435 5.01 -11.21 -12.33
C HIS A 435 4.14 -11.92 -13.38
N SER A 436 2.82 -11.70 -13.35
CA SER A 436 1.88 -12.25 -14.33
C SER A 436 2.15 -11.82 -15.78
N ILE A 437 2.81 -10.67 -16.01
CA ILE A 437 3.24 -10.27 -17.36
C ILE A 437 4.35 -11.21 -17.84
N LEU A 438 5.45 -11.33 -17.08
CA LEU A 438 6.57 -12.21 -17.43
C LEU A 438 6.10 -13.67 -17.58
N THR A 439 5.33 -14.19 -16.62
CA THR A 439 4.87 -15.58 -16.67
C THR A 439 3.94 -15.83 -17.85
N GLY A 440 3.08 -14.87 -18.22
CA GLY A 440 2.31 -14.93 -19.46
C GLY A 440 3.18 -14.92 -20.72
N CYS A 441 4.24 -14.09 -20.74
CA CYS A 441 5.18 -14.07 -21.85
C CYS A 441 5.96 -15.39 -22.01
N ILE A 442 6.42 -15.97 -20.90
CA ILE A 442 7.09 -17.29 -20.88
C ILE A 442 6.16 -18.38 -21.43
N GLY A 443 4.88 -18.38 -21.05
CA GLY A 443 3.89 -19.30 -21.60
C GLY A 443 3.62 -19.09 -23.08
N GLY A 444 3.64 -17.84 -23.55
CA GLY A 444 3.54 -17.49 -24.96
C GLY A 444 4.74 -17.97 -25.78
N VAL A 445 5.96 -17.83 -25.25
CA VAL A 445 7.17 -18.42 -25.85
C VAL A 445 7.09 -19.95 -25.85
N GLY A 446 6.68 -20.57 -24.75
CA GLY A 446 6.53 -22.04 -24.68
C GLY A 446 5.58 -22.59 -25.75
N ILE A 447 4.45 -21.93 -25.99
CA ILE A 447 3.52 -22.25 -27.07
C ILE A 447 4.16 -22.06 -28.45
N PHE A 448 4.83 -20.92 -28.69
CA PHE A 448 5.54 -20.67 -29.95
C PHE A 448 6.61 -21.74 -30.22
N LEU A 449 7.44 -22.07 -29.24
CA LEU A 449 8.48 -23.10 -29.36
C LEU A 449 7.90 -24.49 -29.62
N PHE A 450 6.74 -24.82 -29.05
CA PHE A 450 6.06 -26.07 -29.38
C PHE A 450 5.63 -26.10 -30.87
N VAL A 451 5.17 -24.97 -31.42
CA VAL A 451 4.81 -24.82 -32.84
C VAL A 451 6.07 -24.87 -33.74
N THR A 452 7.13 -24.13 -33.41
CA THR A 452 8.42 -24.17 -34.13
C THR A 452 9.08 -25.55 -34.04
N GLY A 453 8.90 -26.27 -32.93
CA GLY A 453 9.33 -27.67 -32.77
C GLY A 453 8.66 -28.60 -33.78
N ILE A 454 7.38 -28.38 -34.08
CA ILE A 454 6.68 -29.05 -35.18
C ILE A 454 7.25 -28.62 -36.53
N GLU A 455 7.35 -27.32 -36.81
CA GLU A 455 7.84 -26.75 -38.08
C GLU A 455 9.21 -27.31 -38.49
N VAL A 456 10.19 -27.20 -37.58
CA VAL A 456 11.59 -27.62 -37.78
C VAL A 456 11.70 -29.14 -37.87
N SER A 457 10.99 -29.89 -37.01
CA SER A 457 11.07 -31.36 -37.04
C SER A 457 10.37 -31.96 -38.26
N ALA A 458 9.24 -31.40 -38.69
CA ALA A 458 8.46 -31.89 -39.82
C ALA A 458 8.99 -31.44 -41.19
N ARG A 459 9.94 -30.50 -41.23
CA ARG A 459 10.34 -29.73 -42.43
C ARG A 459 9.13 -29.22 -43.21
N LEU A 460 8.39 -28.31 -42.56
CA LEU A 460 7.38 -27.51 -43.25
C LEU A 460 8.05 -26.41 -44.08
N ASP A 461 7.38 -26.03 -45.17
CA ASP A 461 7.85 -24.99 -46.09
C ASP A 461 7.08 -23.71 -45.74
N GLY A 462 7.80 -22.62 -45.44
CA GLY A 462 7.23 -21.42 -44.81
C GLY A 462 6.83 -21.63 -43.34
N ASN A 463 6.21 -20.59 -42.77
CA ASN A 463 5.71 -20.56 -41.39
C ASN A 463 4.52 -21.52 -41.20
N LEU A 464 4.35 -22.10 -39.99
CA LEU A 464 3.25 -23.01 -39.66
C LEU A 464 1.90 -22.25 -39.52
N GLU A 465 1.26 -21.97 -40.64
CA GLU A 465 -0.16 -21.57 -40.66
C GLU A 465 -1.07 -22.72 -40.21
N PHE A 466 -2.10 -22.42 -39.42
CA PHE A 466 -3.16 -23.36 -39.03
C PHE A 466 -4.16 -23.68 -40.17
N THR A 467 -3.64 -23.84 -41.38
CA THR A 467 -4.37 -24.08 -42.62
C THR A 467 -4.55 -25.60 -42.85
N GLY A 468 -5.72 -26.02 -43.32
CA GLY A 468 -6.05 -27.45 -43.48
C GLY A 468 -5.11 -28.26 -44.38
N ALA A 469 -4.41 -27.61 -45.30
CA ALA A 469 -3.36 -28.22 -46.12
C ALA A 469 -2.10 -28.58 -45.30
N VAL A 470 -1.67 -27.71 -44.39
CA VAL A 470 -0.54 -27.94 -43.46
C VAL A 470 -0.89 -29.08 -42.52
N LEU A 471 -2.13 -29.11 -42.00
CA LEU A 471 -2.63 -30.21 -41.18
C LEU A 471 -2.60 -31.55 -41.93
N HIS A 472 -2.97 -31.57 -43.22
CA HIS A 472 -2.87 -32.78 -44.04
C HIS A 472 -1.41 -33.19 -44.31
N LYS A 473 -0.48 -32.26 -44.53
CA LYS A 473 0.97 -32.56 -44.64
C LYS A 473 1.47 -33.17 -43.33
N LEU A 474 1.10 -32.60 -42.19
CA LEU A 474 1.56 -33.05 -40.86
C LEU A 474 1.12 -34.49 -40.50
N PHE A 475 -0.03 -34.94 -41.03
CA PHE A 475 -0.55 -36.30 -40.87
C PHE A 475 -0.16 -37.28 -42.01
N GLN A 476 0.71 -36.89 -42.96
CA GLN A 476 1.30 -37.84 -43.91
C GLN A 476 2.32 -38.74 -43.20
N ALA A 477 2.41 -40.01 -43.62
CA ALA A 477 3.24 -41.01 -42.97
C ALA A 477 4.73 -40.61 -42.91
N ASP A 478 5.27 -40.07 -44.01
CA ASP A 478 6.66 -39.61 -44.09
C ASP A 478 6.95 -38.46 -43.10
N THR A 479 5.99 -37.55 -42.93
CA THR A 479 6.09 -36.39 -42.03
C THR A 479 5.91 -36.77 -40.56
N ILE A 480 4.95 -37.65 -40.24
CA ILE A 480 4.74 -38.16 -38.86
C ILE A 480 6.04 -38.76 -38.30
N VAL A 481 6.76 -39.56 -39.11
CA VAL A 481 7.98 -40.24 -38.66
C VAL A 481 9.14 -39.25 -38.43
N LEU A 482 9.07 -38.02 -38.95
CA LEU A 482 10.05 -36.96 -38.69
C LEU A 482 9.78 -36.18 -37.38
N TRP A 483 8.52 -35.79 -37.10
CA TRP A 483 8.20 -34.96 -35.92
C TRP A 483 7.77 -35.72 -34.66
N LEU A 484 7.22 -36.93 -34.79
CA LEU A 484 6.74 -37.70 -33.63
C LEU A 484 7.87 -38.27 -32.74
N PRO A 485 8.98 -38.82 -33.28
CA PRO A 485 10.08 -39.33 -32.43
C PRO A 485 10.77 -38.24 -31.59
N PRO A 486 11.07 -37.02 -32.10
CA PRO A 486 11.59 -35.93 -31.28
C PRO A 486 10.64 -35.52 -30.15
N LEU A 487 9.33 -35.46 -30.41
CA LEU A 487 8.32 -35.18 -29.37
C LEU A 487 8.29 -36.29 -28.30
N PHE A 488 8.36 -37.55 -28.71
CA PHE A 488 8.45 -38.68 -27.77
C PHE A 488 9.72 -38.62 -26.91
N LEU A 489 10.87 -38.30 -27.51
CA LEU A 489 12.14 -38.13 -26.79
C LEU A 489 12.12 -36.94 -25.83
N ALA A 490 11.39 -35.87 -26.15
CA ALA A 490 11.22 -34.70 -25.28
C ALA A 490 10.35 -35.05 -24.06
N ILE A 491 9.22 -35.72 -24.27
CA ILE A 491 8.33 -36.21 -23.20
C ILE A 491 9.07 -37.23 -22.32
N LEU A 492 9.87 -38.12 -22.92
CA LEU A 492 10.71 -39.06 -22.18
C LEU A 492 11.76 -38.35 -21.32
N LEU A 493 12.46 -37.34 -21.85
CA LEU A 493 13.43 -36.55 -21.10
C LEU A 493 12.78 -35.82 -19.92
N LEU A 494 11.63 -35.17 -20.14
CA LEU A 494 10.87 -34.49 -19.07
C LEU A 494 10.40 -35.48 -17.99
N THR A 495 9.97 -36.68 -18.39
CA THR A 495 9.59 -37.76 -17.47
C THR A 495 10.79 -38.24 -16.65
N VAL A 496 11.97 -38.41 -17.26
CA VAL A 496 13.19 -38.82 -16.56
C VAL A 496 13.70 -37.70 -15.63
N LYS A 497 13.68 -36.44 -16.08
CA LYS A 497 14.00 -35.24 -15.28
C LYS A 497 13.16 -35.18 -14.00
N HIS A 498 11.86 -35.50 -14.09
CA HIS A 498 10.95 -35.52 -12.93
C HIS A 498 11.35 -36.51 -11.82
N TYR A 499 11.99 -37.63 -12.16
CA TYR A 499 12.46 -38.64 -11.18
C TYR A 499 13.95 -38.52 -10.84
N TYR A 500 14.77 -37.95 -11.73
CA TYR A 500 16.23 -37.98 -11.66
C TYR A 500 16.85 -36.63 -12.05
N ASP A 501 16.40 -35.54 -11.43
CA ASP A 501 16.95 -34.22 -11.72
C ASP A 501 18.44 -34.13 -11.32
N ARG A 502 19.31 -33.99 -12.33
CA ARG A 502 20.77 -33.99 -12.21
C ARG A 502 21.39 -33.13 -13.32
N PRO A 503 22.31 -32.18 -13.01
CA PRO A 503 22.96 -31.30 -13.97
C PRO A 503 23.48 -31.94 -15.27
N TRP A 504 24.03 -33.16 -15.19
CA TRP A 504 24.64 -33.85 -16.32
C TRP A 504 23.63 -34.64 -17.18
N LEU A 505 22.39 -34.83 -16.73
CA LEU A 505 21.38 -35.63 -17.43
C LEU A 505 21.11 -35.09 -18.83
N VAL A 506 20.81 -33.79 -18.94
CA VAL A 506 20.38 -33.18 -20.20
C VAL A 506 21.49 -33.22 -21.26
N PRO A 507 22.76 -32.82 -20.99
CA PRO A 507 23.84 -32.98 -21.96
C PRO A 507 24.14 -34.45 -22.31
N ALA A 508 24.16 -35.35 -21.33
CA ALA A 508 24.41 -36.77 -21.58
C ALA A 508 23.31 -37.41 -22.44
N TYR A 509 22.05 -36.97 -22.29
CA TYR A 509 20.92 -37.44 -23.08
C TYR A 509 21.02 -37.04 -24.55
N TYR A 510 21.38 -35.80 -24.87
CA TYR A 510 21.58 -35.37 -26.27
C TYR A 510 22.81 -36.03 -26.91
N ILE A 511 23.89 -36.24 -26.16
CA ILE A 511 25.04 -37.05 -26.60
C ILE A 511 24.59 -38.50 -26.89
N ALA A 512 23.77 -39.09 -26.02
CA ALA A 512 23.25 -40.45 -26.20
C ALA A 512 22.32 -40.57 -27.42
N ILE A 513 21.39 -39.63 -27.64
CA ILE A 513 20.56 -39.61 -28.86
C ILE A 513 21.44 -39.55 -30.11
N THR A 514 22.44 -38.66 -30.12
CA THR A 514 23.36 -38.49 -31.27
C THR A 514 24.14 -39.77 -31.54
N ALA A 515 24.68 -40.40 -30.49
CA ALA A 515 25.39 -41.68 -30.61
C ALA A 515 24.48 -42.82 -31.09
N ILE A 516 23.27 -42.95 -30.54
CA ILE A 516 22.29 -43.97 -30.92
C ILE A 516 21.86 -43.78 -32.38
N PHE A 517 21.61 -42.53 -32.83
CA PHE A 517 21.31 -42.24 -34.23
C PHE A 517 22.43 -42.75 -35.15
N TYR A 518 23.69 -42.42 -34.86
CA TYR A 518 24.81 -42.88 -35.68
C TYR A 518 25.04 -44.39 -35.63
N ILE A 519 24.76 -45.06 -34.50
CA ILE A 519 24.77 -46.52 -34.40
C ILE A 519 23.68 -47.15 -35.28
N VAL A 520 22.47 -46.59 -35.28
CA VAL A 520 21.36 -47.07 -36.14
C VAL A 520 21.68 -46.86 -37.62
N VAL A 521 22.23 -45.70 -37.99
CA VAL A 521 22.66 -45.41 -39.37
C VAL A 521 23.76 -46.37 -39.83
N ALA A 522 24.72 -46.72 -38.96
CA ALA A 522 25.76 -47.69 -39.27
C ALA A 522 25.24 -49.15 -39.33
N ALA A 523 24.16 -49.47 -38.61
CA ALA A 523 23.62 -50.83 -38.50
C ALA A 523 22.65 -51.22 -39.64
N VAL A 524 22.03 -50.25 -40.34
CA VAL A 524 21.01 -50.52 -41.36
C VAL A 524 21.57 -50.33 -42.78
N PRO A 525 21.64 -51.39 -43.61
CA PRO A 525 22.13 -51.29 -44.99
C PRO A 525 21.34 -50.28 -45.84
N ASN A 526 22.05 -49.57 -46.72
CA ASN A 526 21.55 -48.53 -47.63
C ASN A 526 21.15 -47.18 -46.99
N LEU A 527 21.38 -46.95 -45.70
CA LEU A 527 21.22 -45.61 -45.09
C LEU A 527 22.48 -44.75 -45.27
N GLY A 528 22.64 -44.20 -46.48
CA GLY A 528 23.70 -43.24 -46.78
C GLY A 528 23.47 -41.86 -46.16
N MET A 529 24.55 -41.14 -45.83
CA MET A 529 24.48 -39.81 -45.21
C MET A 529 23.85 -38.73 -46.11
N GLU A 530 23.96 -38.89 -47.43
CA GLU A 530 23.22 -38.08 -48.42
C GLU A 530 21.72 -38.37 -48.33
N THR A 531 21.34 -39.65 -48.35
CA THR A 531 19.94 -40.09 -48.32
C THR A 531 19.22 -39.69 -47.04
N LEU A 532 19.96 -39.54 -45.92
CA LEU A 532 19.46 -38.97 -44.67
C LEU A 532 19.16 -37.46 -44.77
N ARG A 533 19.96 -36.68 -45.50
CA ARG A 533 19.68 -35.26 -45.77
C ARG A 533 18.48 -35.10 -46.69
N HIS A 534 18.44 -35.82 -47.81
CA HIS A 534 17.29 -35.81 -48.73
C HIS A 534 15.99 -36.27 -48.06
N LYS A 535 16.05 -37.18 -47.08
CA LYS A 535 14.89 -37.60 -46.26
C LYS A 535 14.64 -36.71 -45.03
N GLY A 536 15.36 -35.60 -44.86
CA GLY A 536 15.12 -34.60 -43.82
C GLY A 536 15.76 -34.85 -42.45
N TRP A 537 16.40 -36.00 -42.21
CA TRP A 537 16.86 -36.45 -40.89
C TRP A 537 18.08 -35.72 -40.33
N VAL A 538 18.91 -35.13 -41.19
CA VAL A 538 20.13 -34.40 -40.82
C VAL A 538 20.15 -33.08 -41.58
N PHE A 539 20.58 -32.00 -40.93
CA PHE A 539 20.70 -30.70 -41.60
C PHE A 539 21.66 -30.78 -42.80
N ASP A 540 21.35 -29.96 -43.79
CA ASP A 540 22.18 -29.82 -44.97
C ASP A 540 23.51 -29.18 -44.59
N ALA A 541 24.61 -29.79 -45.05
CA ALA A 541 25.94 -29.33 -44.65
C ALA A 541 26.21 -27.94 -45.26
N PRO A 542 26.76 -26.98 -44.49
CA PRO A 542 27.20 -25.71 -45.05
C PRO A 542 28.25 -25.95 -46.14
N GLN A 543 28.27 -25.06 -47.14
CA GLN A 543 29.12 -25.22 -48.33
C GLN A 543 30.60 -25.40 -47.93
N ALA A 544 31.29 -26.34 -48.58
CA ALA A 544 32.64 -26.73 -48.18
C ALA A 544 33.61 -25.54 -48.26
N GLY A 545 34.21 -25.17 -47.13
CA GLY A 545 35.12 -24.02 -47.02
C GLY A 545 34.48 -22.71 -46.56
N LEU A 546 33.19 -22.69 -46.20
CA LEU A 546 32.54 -21.50 -45.64
C LEU A 546 33.24 -21.06 -44.32
N PRO A 547 33.72 -19.81 -44.21
CA PRO A 547 34.46 -19.36 -43.03
C PRO A 547 33.55 -19.14 -41.82
N PHE A 548 34.08 -19.27 -40.59
CA PHE A 548 33.33 -18.99 -39.36
C PHE A 548 32.82 -17.54 -39.23
N TYR A 549 33.40 -16.63 -40.01
CA TYR A 549 32.99 -15.23 -40.11
C TYR A 549 32.05 -14.95 -41.31
N ASN A 550 31.48 -15.98 -41.95
CA ASN A 550 30.65 -15.83 -43.14
C ASN A 550 29.48 -14.85 -42.96
N PHE A 551 28.85 -14.82 -41.78
CA PHE A 551 27.71 -13.94 -41.50
C PHE A 551 28.05 -12.44 -41.70
N TYR A 552 29.33 -12.04 -41.53
CA TYR A 552 29.76 -10.67 -41.81
C TYR A 552 29.62 -10.29 -43.29
N SER A 553 29.64 -11.26 -44.22
CA SER A 553 29.45 -11.00 -45.65
C SER A 553 28.04 -10.52 -46.01
N HIS A 554 27.06 -10.72 -45.11
CA HIS A 554 25.69 -10.23 -45.26
C HIS A 554 25.53 -8.76 -44.84
N TYR A 555 26.49 -8.12 -44.15
CA TYR A 555 26.44 -6.70 -43.77
C TYR A 555 26.70 -5.75 -44.95
N LYS A 556 25.90 -5.89 -46.01
CA LYS A 556 25.94 -5.09 -47.22
C LYS A 556 25.12 -3.81 -47.01
N PHE A 557 25.62 -2.88 -46.20
CA PHE A 557 24.91 -1.64 -45.81
C PHE A 557 24.33 -0.81 -46.96
N HIS A 558 24.85 -0.94 -48.19
CA HIS A 558 24.33 -0.29 -49.39
C HIS A 558 23.07 -0.96 -50.00
N LEU A 559 22.68 -2.14 -49.51
CA LEU A 559 21.45 -2.88 -49.90
C LEU A 559 20.36 -2.83 -48.83
N VAL A 560 20.57 -2.13 -47.72
CA VAL A 560 19.66 -2.12 -46.57
C VAL A 560 18.48 -1.16 -46.79
N ASP A 561 17.24 -1.66 -46.72
CA ASP A 561 16.05 -0.80 -46.65
C ASP A 561 15.88 -0.27 -45.22
N TRP A 562 16.43 0.90 -44.96
CA TRP A 562 16.29 1.62 -43.69
C TRP A 562 14.83 1.90 -43.28
N SER A 563 13.91 1.98 -44.23
CA SER A 563 12.48 2.19 -43.97
C SER A 563 11.76 0.87 -43.67
N ALA A 564 12.28 -0.27 -44.15
CA ALA A 564 11.90 -1.60 -43.64
C ALA A 564 12.36 -1.79 -42.20
N ILE A 565 13.60 -1.41 -41.86
CA ILE A 565 14.09 -1.42 -40.47
C ILE A 565 13.22 -0.51 -39.59
N TRP A 566 12.87 0.70 -40.05
CA TRP A 566 11.99 1.61 -39.30
C TRP A 566 10.64 0.98 -38.94
N MET A 567 10.06 0.15 -39.81
CA MET A 567 8.82 -0.59 -39.48
C MET A 567 9.00 -1.61 -38.35
N THR A 568 10.21 -2.14 -38.13
CA THR A 568 10.48 -3.10 -37.04
C THR A 568 10.67 -2.46 -35.67
N VAL A 569 10.89 -1.14 -35.59
CA VAL A 569 11.21 -0.42 -34.35
C VAL A 569 10.23 -0.70 -33.18
N PRO A 570 8.89 -0.79 -33.37
CA PRO A 570 7.98 -1.21 -32.31
C PRO A 570 8.28 -2.61 -31.75
N THR A 571 8.66 -3.55 -32.61
CA THR A 571 9.08 -4.91 -32.24
C THR A 571 10.43 -4.90 -31.52
N GLN A 572 11.37 -4.05 -31.93
CA GLN A 572 12.65 -3.84 -31.22
C GLN A 572 12.43 -3.25 -29.82
N PHE A 573 11.47 -2.34 -29.64
CA PHE A 573 11.08 -1.83 -28.33
C PHE A 573 10.35 -2.88 -27.47
N ALA A 574 9.49 -3.73 -28.06
CA ALA A 574 8.84 -4.83 -27.34
C ALA A 574 9.86 -5.88 -26.86
N LEU A 575 10.81 -6.25 -27.71
CA LEU A 575 11.96 -7.09 -27.39
C LEU A 575 12.81 -6.48 -26.26
N THR A 576 13.10 -5.17 -26.35
CA THR A 576 13.85 -4.45 -25.31
C THR A 576 13.07 -4.39 -23.98
N PHE A 577 11.76 -4.15 -24.02
CA PHE A 577 10.89 -4.17 -22.84
C PHE A 577 10.85 -5.56 -22.20
N PHE A 578 10.72 -6.62 -23.00
CA PHE A 578 10.76 -7.98 -22.50
C PHE A 578 12.13 -8.28 -21.85
N GLY A 579 13.23 -7.87 -22.47
CA GLY A 579 14.57 -7.96 -21.89
C GLY A 579 14.73 -7.23 -20.54
N ILE A 580 14.08 -6.07 -20.35
CA ILE A 580 14.07 -5.34 -19.07
C ILE A 580 13.51 -6.22 -17.95
N LEU A 581 12.48 -7.04 -18.21
CA LEU A 581 11.82 -7.87 -17.19
C LEU A 581 12.73 -8.97 -16.63
N HIS A 582 13.71 -9.47 -17.39
CA HIS A 582 14.59 -10.54 -16.93
C HIS A 582 15.64 -10.07 -15.91
N VAL A 583 16.14 -8.82 -16.01
CA VAL A 583 17.28 -8.38 -15.20
C VAL A 583 16.99 -8.39 -13.68
N PRO A 584 15.89 -7.81 -13.16
CA PRO A 584 15.61 -7.80 -11.72
C PRO A 584 15.04 -9.12 -11.19
N ILE A 585 14.91 -10.13 -12.04
CA ILE A 585 14.51 -11.49 -11.65
C ILE A 585 15.76 -12.36 -11.61
N ASN A 586 16.52 -12.44 -12.70
CA ASN A 586 17.75 -13.23 -12.77
C ASN A 586 18.82 -12.71 -11.80
N VAL A 587 19.01 -11.39 -11.67
CA VAL A 587 20.09 -10.83 -10.83
C VAL A 587 19.87 -11.10 -9.33
N PRO A 588 18.71 -10.79 -8.71
CA PRO A 588 18.48 -11.13 -7.30
C PRO A 588 18.36 -12.63 -7.04
N ASN A 589 17.79 -13.42 -7.97
CA ASN A 589 17.74 -14.88 -7.80
C ASN A 589 19.16 -15.48 -7.83
N LEU A 590 20.04 -15.00 -8.72
CA LEU A 590 21.44 -15.43 -8.72
C LEU A 590 22.18 -14.96 -7.46
N ALA A 591 21.88 -13.76 -6.94
CA ALA A 591 22.42 -13.26 -5.68
C ALA A 591 22.13 -14.22 -4.51
N ILE A 592 20.88 -14.68 -4.40
CA ILE A 592 20.43 -15.59 -3.34
C ILE A 592 21.11 -16.97 -3.47
N VAL A 593 21.22 -17.51 -4.69
CA VAL A 593 21.85 -18.83 -4.92
C VAL A 593 23.37 -18.79 -4.74
N VAL A 594 24.03 -17.70 -5.14
CA VAL A 594 25.50 -17.53 -5.04
C VAL A 594 25.93 -17.01 -3.65
N GLN A 595 24.98 -16.60 -2.80
CA GLN A 595 25.19 -16.00 -1.48
C GLN A 595 25.99 -14.69 -1.54
N GLU A 596 25.62 -13.81 -2.47
CA GLU A 596 26.23 -12.49 -2.68
C GLU A 596 25.27 -11.38 -2.21
N ASP A 597 25.50 -10.82 -1.02
CA ASP A 597 24.63 -9.80 -0.41
C ASP A 597 24.75 -8.42 -1.09
N ASN A 598 25.87 -8.11 -1.75
CA ASN A 598 26.20 -6.76 -2.23
C ASN A 598 25.71 -6.49 -3.67
N VAL A 599 24.48 -6.92 -3.99
CA VAL A 599 23.96 -6.86 -5.36
C VAL A 599 23.24 -5.54 -5.68
N SER A 600 23.60 -4.97 -6.82
CA SER A 600 23.03 -3.71 -7.33
C SER A 600 22.49 -3.91 -8.75
N VAL A 601 21.15 -3.99 -8.86
CA VAL A 601 20.45 -4.10 -10.16
C VAL A 601 20.84 -2.97 -11.12
N ASN A 602 21.12 -1.77 -10.60
CA ASN A 602 21.60 -0.64 -11.40
C ASN A 602 22.99 -0.87 -12.02
N ARG A 603 23.88 -1.59 -11.32
CA ARG A 603 25.20 -1.98 -11.87
C ARG A 603 25.06 -3.05 -12.94
N GLU A 604 24.25 -4.07 -12.69
CA GLU A 604 24.04 -5.12 -13.70
C GLU A 604 23.27 -4.61 -14.93
N LEU A 605 22.32 -3.68 -14.79
CA LEU A 605 21.73 -2.97 -15.94
C LEU A 605 22.78 -2.24 -16.78
N ILE A 606 23.77 -1.58 -16.16
CA ILE A 606 24.90 -1.00 -16.90
C ILE A 606 25.73 -2.10 -17.59
N MET A 607 26.00 -3.22 -16.92
CA MET A 607 26.79 -4.32 -17.51
C MET A 607 26.08 -5.01 -18.69
N HIS A 608 24.81 -5.37 -18.55
CA HIS A 608 23.97 -5.85 -19.65
C HIS A 608 23.90 -4.78 -20.77
N GLY A 609 23.79 -3.50 -20.42
CA GLY A 609 23.73 -2.38 -21.37
C GLY A 609 24.99 -2.23 -22.21
N ILE A 610 26.16 -2.27 -21.58
CA ILE A 610 27.47 -2.37 -22.26
C ILE A 610 27.49 -3.61 -23.17
N SER A 611 27.08 -4.76 -22.64
CA SER A 611 27.17 -6.05 -23.33
C SER A 611 26.34 -6.10 -24.62
N ASN A 612 25.07 -5.68 -24.56
CA ASN A 612 24.18 -5.65 -25.72
C ASN A 612 24.60 -4.60 -26.76
N THR A 613 25.10 -3.44 -26.30
CA THR A 613 25.67 -2.41 -27.19
C THR A 613 26.89 -2.95 -27.92
N LEU A 614 27.82 -3.61 -27.21
CA LEU A 614 29.02 -4.20 -27.83
C LEU A 614 28.65 -5.35 -28.78
N SER A 615 27.73 -6.23 -28.41
CA SER A 615 27.29 -7.35 -29.25
C SER A 615 26.71 -6.86 -30.58
N GLY A 616 25.80 -5.87 -30.53
CA GLY A 616 25.23 -5.24 -31.73
C GLY A 616 26.26 -4.49 -32.57
N CYS A 617 27.20 -3.77 -31.95
CA CYS A 617 28.31 -3.12 -32.66
C CYS A 617 29.29 -4.10 -33.33
N VAL A 618 29.39 -5.34 -32.83
CA VAL A 618 30.15 -6.46 -33.43
C VAL A 618 29.27 -7.26 -34.41
N GLY A 619 28.06 -6.79 -34.73
CA GLY A 619 27.18 -7.40 -35.72
C GLY A 619 26.48 -8.68 -35.22
N SER A 620 26.27 -8.79 -33.92
CA SER A 620 25.58 -9.92 -33.27
C SER A 620 24.30 -9.46 -32.53
N ILE A 621 23.64 -10.41 -31.88
CA ILE A 621 22.31 -10.34 -31.25
C ILE A 621 22.41 -9.99 -29.75
N GLN A 622 21.25 -9.79 -29.11
CA GLN A 622 21.15 -9.55 -27.67
C GLN A 622 21.79 -10.68 -26.84
N ASN A 623 22.16 -10.35 -25.60
CA ASN A 623 22.57 -11.31 -24.58
C ASN A 623 22.23 -10.84 -23.16
N TYR A 624 22.18 -11.81 -22.25
CA TYR A 624 21.79 -11.64 -20.87
C TYR A 624 22.63 -12.55 -19.97
N LEU A 625 22.64 -12.23 -18.68
CA LEU A 625 23.11 -13.12 -17.64
C LEU A 625 22.14 -14.31 -17.51
N ALA A 626 22.54 -15.47 -18.01
CA ALA A 626 21.73 -16.68 -18.06
C ALA A 626 21.74 -17.37 -16.69
N PHE A 627 20.62 -17.29 -15.94
CA PHE A 627 20.54 -17.75 -14.55
C PHE A 627 20.95 -19.21 -14.38
N VAL A 628 20.29 -20.14 -15.10
CA VAL A 628 20.54 -21.59 -14.96
C VAL A 628 22.00 -21.95 -15.33
N ASN A 629 22.48 -21.46 -16.47
CA ASN A 629 23.86 -21.71 -16.92
C ASN A 629 24.89 -21.11 -15.94
N SER A 630 24.59 -19.94 -15.32
CA SER A 630 25.45 -19.34 -14.30
C SER A 630 25.52 -20.18 -13.02
N VAL A 631 24.37 -20.69 -12.52
CA VAL A 631 24.33 -21.55 -11.34
C VAL A 631 25.14 -22.84 -11.59
N LEU A 632 24.86 -23.54 -12.69
CA LEU A 632 25.55 -24.78 -13.07
C LEU A 632 27.07 -24.58 -13.23
N PHE A 633 27.49 -23.45 -13.81
CA PHE A 633 28.90 -23.11 -13.97
C PHE A 633 29.58 -22.80 -12.63
N ILE A 634 28.90 -22.07 -11.74
CA ILE A 634 29.42 -21.73 -10.40
C ILE A 634 29.51 -22.97 -9.51
N GLU A 635 28.47 -23.81 -9.46
CA GLU A 635 28.44 -25.07 -8.68
C GLU A 635 29.55 -26.04 -9.08
N THR A 636 29.93 -26.08 -10.36
CA THR A 636 31.03 -26.92 -10.86
C THR A 636 32.43 -26.30 -10.69
N GLY A 637 32.55 -25.19 -9.97
CA GLY A 637 33.83 -24.53 -9.64
C GLY A 637 34.18 -23.35 -10.56
N GLY A 638 33.29 -22.92 -11.43
CA GLY A 638 33.43 -21.75 -12.31
C GLY A 638 33.28 -20.39 -11.62
N ASN A 639 33.33 -20.33 -10.28
CA ASN A 639 33.10 -19.14 -9.45
C ASN A 639 34.17 -18.03 -9.56
N SER A 640 34.99 -18.00 -10.62
CA SER A 640 36.10 -17.08 -10.79
C SER A 640 36.15 -16.47 -12.19
N ARG A 641 36.58 -15.21 -12.27
CA ARG A 641 36.71 -14.46 -13.53
C ARG A 641 37.65 -15.15 -14.53
N LEU A 642 38.61 -15.93 -14.05
CA LEU A 642 39.49 -16.77 -14.87
C LEU A 642 38.71 -17.86 -15.61
N ALA A 643 37.77 -18.53 -14.93
CA ALA A 643 36.89 -19.52 -15.56
C ALA A 643 36.04 -18.86 -16.65
N GLY A 644 35.51 -17.67 -16.40
CA GLY A 644 34.80 -16.86 -17.40
C GLY A 644 35.64 -16.56 -18.65
N TYR A 645 36.87 -16.07 -18.50
CA TYR A 645 37.77 -15.84 -19.64
C TYR A 645 38.18 -17.14 -20.36
N MET A 646 38.32 -18.26 -19.65
CA MET A 646 38.59 -19.57 -20.26
C MET A 646 37.38 -20.09 -21.03
N LEU A 647 36.15 -19.86 -20.55
CA LEU A 647 34.91 -20.14 -21.26
C LEU A 647 34.80 -19.27 -22.54
N THR A 648 35.19 -17.99 -22.49
CA THR A 648 35.31 -17.16 -23.70
C THR A 648 36.29 -17.78 -24.71
N LEU A 649 37.50 -18.14 -24.27
CA LEU A 649 38.55 -18.67 -25.16
C LEU A 649 38.13 -20.01 -25.79
N ALA A 650 37.47 -20.89 -25.03
CA ALA A 650 37.01 -22.17 -25.53
C ALA A 650 35.77 -22.04 -26.45
N THR A 651 34.86 -21.09 -26.17
CA THR A 651 33.75 -20.74 -27.07
C THR A 651 34.26 -20.10 -28.37
N PHE A 652 35.33 -19.30 -28.31
CA PHE A 652 36.02 -18.81 -29.51
C PHE A 652 36.70 -19.95 -30.29
N GLY A 653 37.27 -20.94 -29.61
CA GLY A 653 37.76 -22.17 -30.24
C GLY A 653 36.66 -22.94 -30.98
N LEU A 654 35.47 -23.01 -30.40
CA LEU A 654 34.28 -23.63 -31.00
C LEU A 654 33.77 -22.85 -32.22
N LEU A 655 33.76 -21.52 -32.16
CA LEU A 655 33.50 -20.65 -33.32
C LEU A 655 34.53 -20.87 -34.44
N VAL A 656 35.83 -20.92 -34.12
CA VAL A 656 36.91 -21.12 -35.12
C VAL A 656 36.90 -22.52 -35.74
N ALA A 657 36.44 -23.55 -35.00
CA ALA A 657 36.17 -24.87 -35.57
C ALA A 657 35.04 -24.86 -36.63
N GLY A 658 34.18 -23.83 -36.59
CA GLY A 658 33.22 -23.49 -37.63
C GLY A 658 31.93 -24.30 -37.61
N PRO A 659 30.92 -23.89 -38.41
CA PRO A 659 29.60 -24.52 -38.46
C PRO A 659 29.59 -25.92 -39.08
N VAL A 660 30.75 -26.51 -39.39
CA VAL A 660 30.89 -27.84 -40.00
C VAL A 660 30.19 -28.93 -39.19
N VAL A 661 30.17 -28.81 -37.86
CA VAL A 661 29.50 -29.75 -36.94
C VAL A 661 27.99 -29.85 -37.21
N ILE A 662 27.34 -28.75 -37.64
CA ILE A 662 25.88 -28.70 -37.87
C ILE A 662 25.45 -29.71 -38.94
N GLY A 663 26.26 -29.90 -39.99
CA GLY A 663 26.01 -30.88 -41.06
C GLY A 663 26.09 -32.36 -40.63
N TYR A 664 26.35 -32.61 -39.34
CA TYR A 664 26.35 -33.91 -38.65
C TYR A 664 25.37 -33.96 -37.47
N VAL A 665 24.62 -32.90 -37.18
CA VAL A 665 23.61 -32.90 -36.11
C VAL A 665 22.29 -33.44 -36.66
N PRO A 666 21.73 -34.53 -36.09
CA PRO A 666 20.42 -35.03 -36.49
C PRO A 666 19.33 -34.02 -36.14
N VAL A 667 18.40 -33.76 -37.06
CA VAL A 667 17.27 -32.84 -36.84
C VAL A 667 16.47 -33.25 -35.61
N MET A 668 16.38 -34.55 -35.34
CA MET A 668 15.72 -35.09 -34.14
C MET A 668 16.34 -34.62 -32.81
N VAL A 669 17.63 -34.29 -32.75
CA VAL A 669 18.27 -33.76 -31.52
C VAL A 669 17.79 -32.34 -31.26
N VAL A 670 17.82 -31.49 -32.29
CA VAL A 670 17.37 -30.09 -32.23
C VAL A 670 15.87 -30.01 -31.96
N GLY A 671 15.07 -30.81 -32.67
CA GLY A 671 13.63 -30.93 -32.45
C GLY A 671 13.29 -31.40 -31.02
N THR A 672 14.03 -32.38 -30.47
CA THR A 672 13.83 -32.83 -29.07
C THR A 672 14.07 -31.69 -28.09
N LEU A 673 15.11 -30.87 -28.31
CA LEU A 673 15.44 -29.75 -27.44
C LEU A 673 14.37 -28.65 -27.51
N ILE A 674 13.97 -28.25 -28.72
CA ILE A 674 12.92 -27.25 -28.93
C ILE A 674 11.59 -27.70 -28.31
N TYR A 675 11.17 -28.95 -28.53
CA TYR A 675 9.97 -29.51 -27.89
C TYR A 675 10.07 -29.55 -26.36
N MET A 676 11.20 -30.03 -25.82
CA MET A 676 11.41 -30.15 -24.38
C MET A 676 11.29 -28.77 -23.72
N LEU A 677 11.97 -27.76 -24.28
CA LEU A 677 11.97 -26.40 -23.77
C LEU A 677 10.60 -25.71 -23.93
N GLY A 678 9.94 -25.88 -25.07
CA GLY A 678 8.57 -25.37 -25.28
C GLY A 678 7.57 -25.92 -24.25
N ILE A 679 7.65 -27.22 -23.95
CA ILE A 679 6.81 -27.88 -22.94
C ILE A 679 7.18 -27.44 -21.52
N ASP A 680 8.47 -27.37 -21.16
CA ASP A 680 8.95 -26.97 -19.82
C ASP A 680 8.48 -25.52 -19.49
N LEU A 681 8.65 -24.59 -20.43
CA LEU A 681 8.20 -23.19 -20.28
C LEU A 681 6.67 -23.05 -20.24
N ALA A 682 5.94 -23.76 -21.11
CA ALA A 682 4.47 -23.74 -21.09
C ALA A 682 3.89 -24.36 -19.82
N GLN A 683 4.51 -25.44 -19.31
CA GLN A 683 4.13 -26.09 -18.06
C GLN A 683 4.38 -25.17 -16.85
N GLU A 684 5.55 -24.53 -16.75
CA GLU A 684 5.85 -23.61 -15.65
C GLU A 684 4.91 -22.38 -15.67
N ALA A 685 4.66 -21.82 -16.85
CA ALA A 685 3.78 -20.67 -16.99
C ALA A 685 2.30 -20.96 -16.68
N ILE A 686 1.74 -22.04 -17.24
CA ILE A 686 0.30 -22.30 -17.26
C ILE A 686 -0.11 -23.36 -16.22
N TRP A 687 0.67 -24.42 -16.04
CA TRP A 687 0.32 -25.51 -15.13
C TRP A 687 0.80 -25.23 -13.69
N ALA A 688 2.05 -24.80 -13.49
CA ALA A 688 2.59 -24.55 -12.16
C ALA A 688 1.96 -23.32 -11.46
N THR A 689 1.34 -22.40 -12.20
CA THR A 689 0.56 -21.28 -11.64
C THR A 689 -0.89 -21.63 -11.30
N TYR A 690 -1.41 -22.76 -11.81
CA TYR A 690 -2.79 -23.17 -11.59
C TYR A 690 -3.09 -23.37 -10.10
N GLY A 691 -4.16 -22.75 -9.62
CA GLY A 691 -4.56 -22.80 -8.20
C GLY A 691 -3.68 -22.02 -7.22
N ARG A 692 -2.49 -21.54 -7.62
CA ARG A 692 -1.59 -20.73 -6.77
C ARG A 692 -1.92 -19.23 -6.77
N LEU A 693 -2.50 -18.72 -7.86
CA LEU A 693 -2.78 -17.29 -8.06
C LEU A 693 -4.27 -16.95 -7.94
N HIS A 694 -4.61 -15.67 -7.78
CA HIS A 694 -6.00 -15.23 -7.89
C HIS A 694 -6.50 -15.52 -9.31
N ARG A 695 -7.71 -16.08 -9.43
CA ARG A 695 -8.44 -16.30 -10.71
C ARG A 695 -8.30 -15.20 -11.77
N LEU A 696 -8.20 -13.92 -11.37
CA LEU A 696 -7.98 -12.81 -12.30
C LEU A 696 -6.54 -12.76 -12.87
N GLU A 697 -5.53 -12.96 -12.02
CA GLU A 697 -4.12 -12.99 -12.42
C GLU A 697 -3.82 -14.22 -13.31
N TYR A 698 -4.37 -15.38 -12.94
CA TYR A 698 -4.30 -16.59 -13.74
C TYR A 698 -4.96 -16.41 -15.11
N ALA A 699 -6.14 -15.76 -15.16
CA ALA A 699 -6.78 -15.42 -16.43
C ALA A 699 -5.91 -14.46 -17.27
N THR A 700 -5.27 -13.46 -16.65
CA THR A 700 -4.30 -12.59 -17.34
C THR A 700 -3.14 -13.39 -17.94
N ILE A 701 -2.51 -14.30 -17.19
CA ILE A 701 -1.43 -15.17 -17.71
C ILE A 701 -1.90 -15.96 -18.93
N VAL A 702 -3.02 -16.67 -18.84
CA VAL A 702 -3.55 -17.50 -19.95
C VAL A 702 -3.89 -16.66 -21.18
N ILE A 703 -4.44 -15.45 -21.01
CA ILE A 703 -4.74 -14.54 -22.12
C ILE A 703 -3.45 -14.04 -22.79
N ILE A 704 -2.42 -13.67 -22.02
CA ILE A 704 -1.13 -13.25 -22.58
C ILE A 704 -0.50 -14.40 -23.37
N SER A 705 -0.38 -15.59 -22.77
CA SER A 705 0.20 -16.76 -23.42
C SER A 705 -0.48 -17.09 -24.75
N LEU A 706 -1.82 -17.04 -24.79
CA LEU A 706 -2.59 -17.33 -25.99
C LEU A 706 -2.46 -16.23 -27.05
N VAL A 707 -2.49 -14.95 -26.68
CA VAL A 707 -2.35 -13.84 -27.64
C VAL A 707 -0.92 -13.78 -28.22
N MET A 708 0.12 -14.04 -27.42
CA MET A 708 1.50 -14.11 -27.91
C MET A 708 1.73 -15.33 -28.78
N GLY A 709 1.36 -16.52 -28.29
CA GLY A 709 1.63 -17.80 -28.98
C GLY A 709 0.79 -18.05 -30.24
N ALA A 710 -0.36 -17.38 -30.41
CA ALA A 710 -1.27 -17.63 -31.53
C ALA A 710 -1.63 -16.39 -32.39
N TYR A 711 -1.16 -15.18 -32.04
CA TYR A 711 -1.45 -13.96 -32.81
C TYR A 711 -0.25 -13.04 -32.98
N ASP A 712 0.22 -12.38 -31.92
CA ASP A 712 1.32 -11.43 -32.00
C ASP A 712 1.97 -11.12 -30.63
N PHE A 713 3.30 -11.15 -30.59
CA PHE A 713 4.11 -10.93 -29.38
C PHE A 713 4.04 -9.50 -28.84
N VAL A 714 4.02 -8.49 -29.72
CA VAL A 714 3.94 -7.07 -29.35
C VAL A 714 2.56 -6.75 -28.79
N VAL A 715 1.51 -7.25 -29.46
CA VAL A 715 0.12 -7.08 -29.00
C VAL A 715 -0.11 -7.84 -27.69
N GLY A 716 0.42 -9.05 -27.53
CA GLY A 716 0.30 -9.82 -26.30
C GLY A 716 0.96 -9.17 -25.09
N ILE A 717 2.15 -8.56 -25.25
CA ILE A 717 2.78 -7.73 -24.21
C ILE A 717 1.90 -6.51 -23.86
N ALA A 718 1.39 -5.79 -24.86
CA ALA A 718 0.54 -4.61 -24.64
C ALA A 718 -0.77 -4.97 -23.91
N VAL A 719 -1.42 -6.07 -24.30
CA VAL A 719 -2.59 -6.65 -23.63
C VAL A 719 -2.23 -7.07 -22.20
N GLY A 720 -1.05 -7.66 -21.98
CA GLY A 720 -0.57 -8.07 -20.66
C GLY A 720 -0.39 -6.90 -19.70
N ILE A 721 0.26 -5.83 -20.15
CA ILE A 721 0.40 -4.58 -19.36
C ILE A 721 -0.98 -4.01 -19.03
N GLY A 722 -1.88 -3.90 -20.02
CA GLY A 722 -3.23 -3.36 -19.82
C GLY A 722 -4.06 -4.18 -18.83
N LEU A 723 -4.05 -5.51 -18.96
CA LEU A 723 -4.76 -6.41 -18.05
C LEU A 723 -4.15 -6.43 -16.65
N ALA A 724 -2.82 -6.42 -16.51
CA ALA A 724 -2.18 -6.40 -15.21
C ALA A 724 -2.48 -5.11 -14.43
N CYS A 725 -2.45 -3.95 -15.10
CA CYS A 725 -2.90 -2.68 -14.54
C CYS A 725 -4.38 -2.72 -14.11
N LEU A 726 -5.27 -3.25 -14.96
CA LEU A 726 -6.70 -3.39 -14.65
C LEU A 726 -6.93 -4.29 -13.43
N VAL A 727 -6.26 -5.46 -13.37
CA VAL A 727 -6.36 -6.39 -12.24
C VAL A 727 -5.83 -5.76 -10.95
N TYR A 728 -4.70 -5.05 -11.00
CA TYR A 728 -4.14 -4.34 -9.85
C TYR A 728 -5.10 -3.28 -9.28
N VAL A 729 -5.72 -2.46 -10.15
CA VAL A 729 -6.71 -1.45 -9.74
C VAL A 729 -7.95 -2.12 -9.13
N VAL A 730 -8.48 -3.18 -9.76
CA VAL A 730 -9.65 -3.93 -9.28
C VAL A 730 -9.38 -4.61 -7.94
N GLN A 731 -8.21 -5.22 -7.74
CA GLN A 731 -7.84 -5.82 -6.46
C GLN A 731 -7.65 -4.77 -5.35
N THR A 732 -6.99 -3.66 -5.65
CA THR A 732 -6.69 -2.62 -4.66
C THR A 732 -7.97 -1.91 -4.21
N SER A 733 -8.88 -1.59 -5.13
CA SER A 733 -10.24 -1.11 -4.84
C SER A 733 -11.07 -2.10 -3.99
N ARG A 734 -10.81 -3.41 -4.14
CA ARG A 734 -11.50 -4.46 -3.37
C ARG A 734 -11.00 -4.62 -1.93
N LYS A 735 -9.88 -4.04 -1.51
CA LYS A 735 -9.50 -3.95 -0.08
C LYS A 735 -10.32 -2.86 0.63
N THR A 736 -10.49 -2.96 1.95
CA THR A 736 -11.19 -1.93 2.75
C THR A 736 -10.17 -1.02 3.44
N VAL A 737 -10.48 0.27 3.51
CA VAL A 737 -9.73 1.29 4.27
C VAL A 737 -10.32 1.55 5.65
N ILE A 738 -11.52 1.02 5.94
CA ILE A 738 -12.07 1.00 7.29
C ILE A 738 -11.39 -0.12 8.06
N ARG A 739 -10.68 0.24 9.14
CA ARG A 739 -9.95 -0.68 10.04
C ARG A 739 -10.81 -1.16 11.20
N ALA A 740 -11.61 -0.27 11.78
CA ALA A 740 -12.49 -0.55 12.91
C ALA A 740 -13.67 0.43 12.96
N GLU A 741 -14.71 0.07 13.69
CA GLU A 741 -15.92 0.87 13.93
C GLU A 741 -16.33 0.69 15.40
N PHE A 742 -16.62 1.79 16.10
CA PHE A 742 -17.01 1.79 17.52
C PHE A 742 -18.22 2.70 17.76
N SER A 743 -18.96 2.40 18.82
CA SER A 743 -19.97 3.28 19.41
C SER A 743 -19.36 4.08 20.55
N GLY A 744 -19.84 5.30 20.81
CA GLY A 744 -19.48 6.07 22.02
C GLY A 744 -20.03 5.49 23.32
N ALA A 745 -20.72 4.35 23.28
CA ALA A 745 -21.00 3.51 24.46
C ALA A 745 -19.88 2.50 24.76
N VAL A 746 -18.79 2.51 23.99
CA VAL A 746 -17.59 1.67 24.17
C VAL A 746 -16.34 2.54 24.10
N ALA A 747 -16.24 3.40 23.09
CA ALA A 747 -15.18 4.40 23.00
C ALA A 747 -15.57 5.67 23.77
N GLU A 748 -15.32 5.70 25.08
CA GLU A 748 -15.37 6.91 25.91
C GLU A 748 -14.07 7.73 25.75
N SER A 749 -14.11 9.06 26.01
CA SER A 749 -12.90 9.88 26.13
C SER A 749 -12.14 9.62 27.43
N THR A 750 -10.83 9.94 27.47
CA THR A 750 -9.93 9.63 28.59
C THR A 750 -10.08 10.56 29.80
N VAL A 751 -11.20 11.29 29.85
CA VAL A 751 -11.50 12.27 30.90
C VAL A 751 -12.27 11.58 32.03
N ARG A 752 -11.62 11.42 33.19
CA ARG A 752 -12.21 10.84 34.40
C ARG A 752 -13.24 11.80 34.98
N ARG A 753 -14.53 11.54 34.71
CA ARG A 753 -15.69 12.36 35.11
C ARG A 753 -16.43 11.83 36.34
N HIS A 754 -17.30 12.68 36.91
CA HIS A 754 -18.17 12.31 38.03
C HIS A 754 -19.13 11.16 37.66
N PRO A 755 -19.43 10.20 38.56
CA PRO A 755 -20.26 9.03 38.24
C PRO A 755 -21.60 9.34 37.56
N ARG A 756 -22.30 10.42 37.95
CA ARG A 756 -23.56 10.84 37.29
C ARG A 756 -23.38 11.27 35.84
N GLN A 757 -22.26 11.92 35.53
CA GLN A 757 -21.92 12.33 34.16
C GLN A 757 -21.64 11.10 33.29
N ARG A 758 -20.88 10.12 33.83
CA ARG A 758 -20.62 8.83 33.14
C ARG A 758 -21.88 7.98 32.98
N GLU A 759 -22.77 7.91 33.98
CA GLU A 759 -24.07 7.21 33.88
C GLU A 759 -24.94 7.81 32.76
N TYR A 760 -24.95 9.14 32.62
CA TYR A 760 -25.63 9.81 31.51
C TYR A 760 -24.94 9.55 30.18
N LEU A 761 -23.61 9.71 30.08
CA LEU A 761 -22.83 9.46 28.87
C LEU A 761 -23.02 8.03 28.36
N HIS A 762 -22.97 7.01 29.20
CA HIS A 762 -23.20 5.62 28.80
C HIS A 762 -24.62 5.38 28.22
N LYS A 763 -25.62 6.18 28.62
CA LYS A 763 -26.98 6.13 28.02
C LYS A 763 -27.05 6.82 26.66
N VAL A 764 -26.25 7.87 26.42
CA VAL A 764 -26.31 8.71 25.20
C VAL A 764 -25.20 8.47 24.18
N GLY A 765 -24.13 7.78 24.58
CA GLY A 765 -22.98 7.38 23.78
C GLY A 765 -23.29 6.68 22.46
N PRO A 766 -24.40 5.91 22.30
CA PRO A 766 -24.82 5.39 21.00
C PRO A 766 -25.12 6.46 19.93
N GLN A 767 -25.26 7.74 20.31
CA GLN A 767 -25.36 8.85 19.35
C GLN A 767 -24.00 9.27 18.75
N ILE A 768 -22.87 8.76 19.25
CA ILE A 768 -21.54 8.92 18.65
C ILE A 768 -21.17 7.62 17.92
N ARG A 769 -20.75 7.72 16.66
CA ARG A 769 -20.07 6.63 15.93
C ARG A 769 -18.65 7.04 15.57
N VAL A 770 -17.69 6.17 15.85
CA VAL A 770 -16.28 6.31 15.46
C VAL A 770 -15.97 5.33 14.34
N VAL A 771 -15.31 5.79 13.28
CA VAL A 771 -14.81 4.93 12.18
C VAL A 771 -13.32 5.20 11.99
N LYS A 772 -12.49 4.19 12.28
CA LYS A 772 -11.03 4.27 12.08
C LYS A 772 -10.67 3.95 10.64
N LEU A 773 -10.06 4.91 9.94
CA LEU A 773 -9.57 4.75 8.58
C LEU A 773 -8.09 4.36 8.57
N GLY A 774 -7.60 3.84 7.45
CA GLY A 774 -6.16 3.69 7.22
C GLY A 774 -5.76 3.07 5.89
N GLY A 775 -4.46 3.13 5.62
CA GLY A 775 -3.91 2.94 4.28
C GLY A 775 -4.07 4.20 3.43
N TYR A 776 -3.95 4.07 2.11
CA TYR A 776 -4.08 5.19 1.17
C TYR A 776 -5.54 5.35 0.71
N LEU A 777 -6.10 6.55 0.84
CA LEU A 777 -7.46 6.89 0.44
C LEU A 777 -7.47 7.36 -1.02
N PHE A 778 -8.11 6.62 -1.91
CA PHE A 778 -8.15 6.95 -3.33
C PHE A 778 -9.54 6.70 -3.93
N PHE A 779 -9.78 7.18 -5.15
CA PHE A 779 -11.07 7.05 -5.86
C PHE A 779 -11.68 5.65 -5.80
N GLY A 780 -10.86 4.59 -5.82
CA GLY A 780 -11.31 3.19 -5.80
C GLY A 780 -11.57 2.61 -4.40
N SER A 781 -11.04 3.19 -3.32
CA SER A 781 -11.27 2.73 -1.95
C SER A 781 -12.33 3.56 -1.21
N ILE A 782 -12.38 4.88 -1.47
CA ILE A 782 -13.26 5.82 -0.77
C ILE A 782 -14.76 5.56 -0.97
N VAL A 783 -15.14 4.95 -2.10
CA VAL A 783 -16.54 4.54 -2.41
C VAL A 783 -17.14 3.64 -1.32
N LYS A 784 -16.31 2.84 -0.64
CA LYS A 784 -16.75 2.01 0.50
C LYS A 784 -17.04 2.82 1.76
N VAL A 785 -16.24 3.86 2.00
CA VAL A 785 -16.47 4.80 3.11
C VAL A 785 -17.75 5.57 2.82
N GLU A 786 -17.93 6.14 1.62
CA GLU A 786 -19.17 6.83 1.25
C GLU A 786 -20.39 5.90 1.35
N LYS A 787 -20.30 4.64 0.91
CA LYS A 787 -21.39 3.66 1.06
C LYS A 787 -21.68 3.35 2.54
N LYS A 788 -20.66 3.20 3.40
CA LYS A 788 -20.86 2.94 4.84
C LYS A 788 -21.48 4.15 5.54
N VAL A 789 -21.00 5.36 5.25
CA VAL A 789 -21.56 6.62 5.78
C VAL A 789 -23.02 6.80 5.32
N ARG A 790 -23.34 6.44 4.07
CA ARG A 790 -24.72 6.42 3.56
C ARG A 790 -25.60 5.40 4.30
N ALA A 791 -25.11 4.18 4.53
CA ALA A 791 -25.83 3.15 5.28
C ALA A 791 -26.12 3.56 6.74
N LEU A 792 -25.22 4.32 7.38
CA LEU A 792 -25.43 4.87 8.73
C LEU A 792 -26.54 5.94 8.80
N ILE A 793 -27.03 6.46 7.66
CA ILE A 793 -28.12 7.45 7.60
C ILE A 793 -29.34 6.99 6.78
N GLU A 794 -29.34 5.74 6.30
CA GLU A 794 -30.50 5.10 5.69
C GLU A 794 -31.63 4.98 6.71
N ALA A 795 -32.89 5.14 6.27
CA ALA A 795 -33.99 5.50 7.17
C ALA A 795 -34.27 4.48 8.28
N GLU A 796 -34.06 3.20 8.02
CA GLU A 796 -34.25 2.11 8.99
C GLU A 796 -33.10 2.07 10.01
N ALA A 797 -31.85 2.08 9.54
CA ALA A 797 -30.67 2.09 10.41
C ALA A 797 -30.63 3.34 11.31
N PHE A 798 -30.95 4.50 10.75
CA PHE A 798 -31.02 5.77 11.48
C PHE A 798 -32.24 5.89 12.42
N ALA A 799 -33.28 5.05 12.23
CA ALA A 799 -34.38 4.95 13.19
C ALA A 799 -34.04 4.03 14.38
N ALA A 800 -33.18 3.01 14.16
CA ALA A 800 -32.71 2.10 15.20
C ALA A 800 -31.56 2.72 16.03
N GLU A 801 -30.53 3.26 15.38
CA GLU A 801 -29.38 3.94 16.00
C GLU A 801 -29.31 5.41 15.50
N PRO A 802 -30.05 6.35 16.13
CA PRO A 802 -30.19 7.70 15.62
C PRO A 802 -28.96 8.57 15.98
N ILE A 803 -27.88 8.40 15.24
CA ILE A 803 -26.60 9.09 15.45
C ILE A 803 -26.72 10.63 15.37
N ARG A 804 -25.84 11.32 16.11
CA ARG A 804 -25.66 12.78 16.12
C ARG A 804 -24.24 13.19 15.72
N TYR A 805 -23.23 12.40 16.05
CA TYR A 805 -21.83 12.66 15.72
C TYR A 805 -21.22 11.46 14.98
N LEU A 806 -20.48 11.75 13.90
CA LEU A 806 -19.63 10.78 13.20
C LEU A 806 -18.19 11.27 13.25
N ILE A 807 -17.34 10.54 13.98
CA ILE A 807 -15.90 10.81 14.06
C ILE A 807 -15.17 9.89 13.07
N LEU A 808 -14.43 10.48 12.14
CA LEU A 808 -13.54 9.77 11.22
C LEU A 808 -12.09 9.95 11.69
N ASP A 809 -11.46 8.85 12.10
CA ASP A 809 -10.09 8.83 12.64
C ASP A 809 -9.07 8.54 11.52
N PHE A 810 -8.15 9.47 11.30
CA PHE A 810 -7.12 9.44 10.27
C PHE A 810 -5.75 8.93 10.76
N SER A 811 -5.61 8.48 12.01
CA SER A 811 -4.33 8.09 12.65
C SER A 811 -3.50 7.05 11.89
N HIS A 812 -4.09 6.34 10.93
CA HIS A 812 -3.42 5.34 10.10
C HIS A 812 -3.59 5.58 8.58
N VAL A 813 -4.06 6.77 8.19
CA VAL A 813 -4.19 7.17 6.78
C VAL A 813 -2.83 7.64 6.28
N ALA A 814 -2.31 6.97 5.26
CA ALA A 814 -0.98 7.23 4.70
C ALA A 814 -0.96 8.33 3.63
N GLY A 815 -2.14 8.81 3.21
CA GLY A 815 -2.30 9.80 2.15
C GLY A 815 -3.70 9.72 1.51
N ILE A 816 -4.02 10.72 0.69
CA ILE A 816 -5.33 10.90 0.08
C ILE A 816 -5.20 11.46 -1.35
N ASP A 817 -6.01 10.97 -2.30
CA ASP A 817 -6.14 11.58 -3.64
C ASP A 817 -7.26 12.64 -3.70
N PHE A 818 -7.23 13.49 -4.73
CA PHE A 818 -8.18 14.58 -4.91
C PHE A 818 -9.65 14.10 -4.95
N SER A 819 -9.91 12.95 -5.59
CA SER A 819 -11.27 12.38 -5.70
C SER A 819 -11.78 11.80 -4.38
N ALA A 820 -10.89 11.30 -3.52
CA ALA A 820 -11.21 10.89 -2.16
C ALA A 820 -11.46 12.11 -1.26
N ALA A 821 -10.67 13.18 -1.39
CA ALA A 821 -10.90 14.45 -0.71
C ALA A 821 -12.27 15.06 -1.08
N GLU A 822 -12.63 15.08 -2.37
CA GLU A 822 -13.96 15.51 -2.83
C GLU A 822 -15.10 14.67 -2.22
N ALA A 823 -14.90 13.35 -2.07
CA ALA A 823 -15.88 12.49 -1.44
C ALA A 823 -16.11 12.81 0.06
N PHE A 824 -15.13 13.33 0.80
CA PHE A 824 -15.38 13.85 2.16
C PHE A 824 -16.30 15.07 2.14
N ASN A 825 -16.15 15.96 1.15
CA ASN A 825 -17.04 17.11 0.99
C ASN A 825 -18.48 16.66 0.61
N ARG A 826 -18.60 15.60 -0.22
CA ARG A 826 -19.89 14.93 -0.45
C ARG A 826 -20.47 14.30 0.83
N MET A 827 -19.65 13.64 1.65
CA MET A 827 -20.08 13.02 2.91
C MET A 827 -20.54 14.05 3.95
N ASN A 828 -19.84 15.17 4.13
CA ASN A 828 -20.27 16.25 5.03
C ASN A 828 -21.68 16.75 4.66
N ARG A 829 -21.90 17.08 3.38
CA ARG A 829 -23.21 17.48 2.84
C ARG A 829 -24.30 16.41 3.01
N ILE A 830 -23.93 15.13 2.97
CA ILE A 830 -24.86 13.99 3.16
C ILE A 830 -25.27 13.85 4.64
N LEU A 831 -24.32 14.02 5.56
CA LEU A 831 -24.54 13.98 7.02
C LEU A 831 -25.33 15.19 7.51
N HIS A 832 -25.02 16.38 7.01
CA HIS A 832 -25.71 17.62 7.38
C HIS A 832 -27.21 17.60 7.05
N ARG A 833 -27.64 16.90 5.99
CA ARG A 833 -29.05 16.68 5.64
C ARG A 833 -29.86 15.86 6.66
N ARG A 834 -29.21 15.35 7.71
CA ARG A 834 -29.81 14.63 8.84
C ARG A 834 -29.43 15.25 10.18
N ASP A 835 -28.88 16.48 10.19
CA ASP A 835 -28.25 17.11 11.34
C ASP A 835 -27.28 16.15 12.06
N VAL A 836 -26.40 15.48 11.31
CA VAL A 836 -25.29 14.69 11.86
C VAL A 836 -24.01 15.50 11.65
N THR A 837 -23.31 15.79 12.74
CA THR A 837 -22.04 16.53 12.70
C THR A 837 -20.91 15.58 12.31
N LEU A 838 -20.16 15.95 11.26
CA LEU A 838 -18.90 15.29 10.91
C LEU A 838 -17.76 15.88 11.74
N ALA A 839 -16.98 15.00 12.35
CA ALA A 839 -15.72 15.32 13.01
C ALA A 839 -14.57 14.53 12.37
N LEU A 840 -13.43 15.19 12.16
CA LEU A 840 -12.20 14.56 11.69
C LEU A 840 -11.19 14.55 12.84
N ALA A 841 -10.63 13.38 13.15
CA ALA A 841 -9.63 13.18 14.20
C ALA A 841 -8.28 12.79 13.59
N ALA A 842 -7.18 13.21 14.20
CA ALA A 842 -5.81 12.93 13.74
C ALA A 842 -5.51 13.43 12.30
N VAL A 843 -6.05 14.60 11.95
CA VAL A 843 -5.75 15.28 10.67
C VAL A 843 -4.84 16.48 10.94
N SER A 844 -3.54 16.33 10.65
CA SER A 844 -2.63 17.48 10.66
C SER A 844 -3.01 18.46 9.55
N LEU A 845 -3.42 19.67 9.93
CA LEU A 845 -3.84 20.73 8.99
C LEU A 845 -2.70 21.19 8.08
N GLU A 846 -1.48 21.27 8.61
CA GLU A 846 -0.26 21.58 7.83
C GLU A 846 0.27 20.38 7.02
N GLY A 847 -0.18 19.16 7.32
CA GLY A 847 0.24 17.94 6.63
C GLY A 847 -0.31 17.84 5.21
N GLU A 848 0.20 16.87 4.43
CA GLU A 848 -0.27 16.62 3.05
C GLU A 848 -1.78 16.30 3.00
N ILE A 849 -2.30 15.61 4.02
CA ILE A 849 -3.72 15.27 4.14
C ILE A 849 -4.57 16.53 4.41
N GLY A 850 -4.18 17.36 5.40
CA GLY A 850 -4.88 18.62 5.70
C GLY A 850 -4.92 19.55 4.49
N LYS A 851 -3.77 19.77 3.84
CA LYS A 851 -3.66 20.53 2.59
C LYS A 851 -4.52 19.95 1.47
N SER A 852 -4.57 18.64 1.32
CA SER A 852 -5.39 17.97 0.29
C SER A 852 -6.90 18.14 0.54
N LEU A 853 -7.34 18.16 1.80
CA LEU A 853 -8.73 18.44 2.16
C LEU A 853 -9.07 19.94 2.02
N GLN A 854 -8.15 20.84 2.37
CA GLN A 854 -8.28 22.29 2.18
C GLN A 854 -8.36 22.66 0.69
N MET A 855 -7.53 22.07 -0.17
CA MET A 855 -7.54 22.31 -1.63
C MET A 855 -8.85 21.89 -2.34
N VAL A 856 -9.74 21.14 -1.66
CA VAL A 856 -11.07 20.76 -2.16
C VAL A 856 -12.19 21.50 -1.42
N GLY A 857 -11.85 22.54 -0.66
CA GLY A 857 -12.79 23.41 0.04
C GLY A 857 -13.57 22.70 1.16
N LEU A 858 -12.99 21.68 1.82
CA LEU A 858 -13.68 21.00 2.93
C LEU A 858 -13.75 21.86 4.21
N PHE A 859 -12.78 22.74 4.40
CA PHE A 859 -12.65 23.62 5.56
C PHE A 859 -12.91 25.10 5.23
N GLU A 860 -13.39 25.40 4.03
CA GLU A 860 -13.75 26.77 3.65
C GLU A 860 -15.10 27.12 4.27
N ASP A 861 -15.17 28.27 4.92
CA ASP A 861 -16.44 28.79 5.41
C ASP A 861 -17.41 29.02 4.24
N PRO A 862 -18.72 28.75 4.46
CA PRO A 862 -19.70 28.83 3.39
C PRO A 862 -19.79 30.23 2.78
N VAL A 863 -19.52 30.31 1.47
CA VAL A 863 -19.93 31.45 0.64
C VAL A 863 -21.46 31.61 0.75
N GLU A 864 -21.93 32.87 0.77
CA GLU A 864 -23.18 33.40 1.36
C GLU A 864 -24.52 32.67 1.06
N ASP A 865 -24.56 31.73 0.11
CA ASP A 865 -25.74 30.92 -0.28
C ASP A 865 -25.71 29.46 0.24
N SER A 866 -24.65 29.04 0.95
CA SER A 866 -24.45 27.63 1.35
C SER A 866 -24.64 27.38 2.86
N THR A 867 -25.65 26.61 3.25
CA THR A 867 -26.03 26.41 4.66
C THR A 867 -25.35 25.20 5.33
N ILE A 868 -24.10 24.90 4.99
CA ILE A 868 -23.37 23.71 5.46
C ILE A 868 -22.13 24.16 6.24
N PRO A 869 -21.99 23.86 7.54
CA PRO A 869 -20.78 24.18 8.30
C PRO A 869 -19.62 23.24 7.90
N PRO A 870 -18.36 23.70 7.99
CA PRO A 870 -17.20 22.83 7.88
C PRO A 870 -17.22 21.76 9.00
N PRO A 871 -16.57 20.59 8.78
CA PRO A 871 -16.48 19.57 9.81
C PRO A 871 -15.57 20.03 10.95
N LYS A 872 -15.86 19.63 12.20
CA LYS A 872 -14.95 19.89 13.32
C LYS A 872 -13.65 19.09 13.12
N VAL A 873 -12.48 19.69 13.40
CA VAL A 873 -11.17 19.04 13.19
C VAL A 873 -10.38 19.00 14.50
N PHE A 874 -9.86 17.82 14.85
CA PHE A 874 -9.17 17.56 16.10
C PHE A 874 -7.79 16.92 15.85
N GLU A 875 -6.84 17.27 16.71
CA GLU A 875 -5.46 16.77 16.67
C GLU A 875 -5.38 15.25 16.91
N ASP A 876 -6.31 14.70 17.69
CA ASP A 876 -6.40 13.28 18.01
C ASP A 876 -7.86 12.79 18.10
N LEU A 877 -8.04 11.50 18.40
CA LEU A 877 -9.37 10.91 18.62
C LEU A 877 -9.95 11.27 20.00
N ASN A 878 -9.12 11.51 21.01
CA ASN A 878 -9.58 11.78 22.36
C ASN A 878 -10.31 13.13 22.46
N GLY A 879 -9.69 14.20 21.95
CA GLY A 879 -10.31 15.53 21.91
C GLY A 879 -11.58 15.56 21.07
N ALA A 880 -11.66 14.74 20.02
CA ALA A 880 -12.89 14.57 19.23
C ALA A 880 -14.02 13.90 20.04
N LEU A 881 -13.71 12.87 20.84
CA LEU A 881 -14.67 12.22 21.73
C LEU A 881 -15.09 13.16 22.87
N GLU A 882 -14.13 13.78 23.56
CA GLU A 882 -14.34 14.71 24.66
C GLU A 882 -15.25 15.88 24.25
N ALA A 883 -14.99 16.49 23.08
CA ALA A 883 -15.84 17.56 22.56
C ALA A 883 -17.28 17.09 22.28
N CYS A 884 -17.47 15.88 21.77
CA CYS A 884 -18.81 15.32 21.54
C CYS A 884 -19.53 14.97 22.85
N GLU A 885 -18.81 14.47 23.85
CA GLU A 885 -19.33 14.17 25.20
C GLU A 885 -19.71 15.44 25.95
N ASN A 886 -18.88 16.48 25.90
CA ASN A 886 -19.14 17.78 26.52
C ASN A 886 -20.41 18.44 25.95
N GLU A 887 -20.57 18.42 24.62
CA GLU A 887 -21.78 18.90 23.93
C GLU A 887 -23.06 18.15 24.33
N MET A 888 -22.95 16.88 24.75
CA MET A 888 -24.07 16.14 25.32
C MET A 888 -24.27 16.46 26.81
N LEU A 889 -23.20 16.69 27.57
CA LEU A 889 -23.23 17.00 29.00
C LEU A 889 -23.81 18.39 29.32
N VAL A 890 -23.69 19.37 28.40
CA VAL A 890 -24.37 20.68 28.53
C VAL A 890 -25.88 20.51 28.80
N ILE A 891 -26.53 19.51 28.18
CA ILE A 891 -27.96 19.23 28.38
C ILE A 891 -28.26 18.73 29.81
N LEU A 892 -27.34 17.98 30.41
CA LEU A 892 -27.46 17.50 31.79
C LEU A 892 -27.25 18.64 32.80
N SER A 893 -26.24 19.48 32.61
CA SER A 893 -25.93 20.60 33.52
C SER A 893 -27.03 21.68 33.47
N ASP A 894 -27.53 22.04 32.29
CA ASP A 894 -28.65 22.99 32.17
C ASP A 894 -29.93 22.45 32.84
N LYS A 895 -30.21 21.15 32.72
CA LYS A 895 -31.37 20.53 33.37
C LYS A 895 -31.25 20.53 34.90
N GLN A 896 -30.08 20.14 35.42
CA GLN A 896 -29.78 20.23 36.86
C GLN A 896 -29.91 21.66 37.39
N ARG A 897 -29.45 22.67 36.62
CA ARG A 897 -29.56 24.10 36.94
C ARG A 897 -31.00 24.58 36.97
N ILE A 898 -31.86 24.11 36.05
CA ILE A 898 -33.29 24.44 36.04
C ILE A 898 -34.01 23.80 37.24
N GLU A 899 -33.70 22.54 37.58
CA GLU A 899 -34.29 21.89 38.75
C GLU A 899 -33.92 22.60 40.08
N SER A 900 -32.66 23.02 40.26
CA SER A 900 -32.26 23.75 41.47
C SER A 900 -32.92 25.12 41.60
N LEU A 901 -33.13 25.84 40.49
CA LEU A 901 -33.83 27.13 40.48
C LEU A 901 -35.33 27.00 40.80
N ASN A 902 -35.96 25.87 40.45
CA ASN A 902 -37.35 25.60 40.82
C ASN A 902 -37.46 25.25 42.31
N GLN A 903 -36.57 24.39 42.82
CA GLN A 903 -36.52 24.04 44.24
C GLN A 903 -36.27 25.26 45.15
N GLN A 904 -35.43 26.21 44.72
CA GLN A 904 -35.23 27.48 45.44
C GLN A 904 -36.50 28.34 45.49
N LYS A 905 -37.30 28.37 44.41
CA LYS A 905 -38.59 29.08 44.41
C LYS A 905 -39.58 28.43 45.37
N GLU A 906 -39.70 27.11 45.34
CA GLU A 906 -40.58 26.34 46.23
C GLU A 906 -40.24 26.60 47.70
N ALA A 907 -38.97 26.43 48.10
CA ALA A 907 -38.51 26.72 49.46
C ALA A 907 -38.65 28.20 49.88
N SER A 908 -38.61 29.15 48.93
CA SER A 908 -38.88 30.56 49.21
C SER A 908 -40.36 30.88 49.41
N ALA A 909 -41.27 30.06 48.86
CA ALA A 909 -42.71 30.26 48.96
C ALA A 909 -43.28 29.80 50.32
N GLU A 910 -42.69 28.78 50.95
CA GLU A 910 -43.13 28.25 52.26
C GLU A 910 -43.04 29.25 53.42
N ASN A 911 -42.35 30.39 53.24
CA ASN A 911 -42.08 31.35 54.32
C ASN A 911 -42.91 32.65 54.24
N ILE A 912 -43.80 32.83 53.26
CA ILE A 912 -44.69 34.00 53.18
C ILE A 912 -46.09 33.62 52.66
N ASP A 913 -47.09 33.64 53.54
CA ASP A 913 -48.52 33.56 53.15
C ASP A 913 -48.94 34.79 52.32
N ILE A 914 -48.94 34.64 50.99
CA ILE A 914 -49.56 35.58 50.05
C ILE A 914 -50.74 34.86 49.37
N PRO A 915 -51.96 35.44 49.37
CA PRO A 915 -53.10 34.84 48.70
C PRO A 915 -52.82 34.54 47.23
N SER A 916 -53.01 33.28 46.83
CA SER A 916 -52.66 32.73 45.52
C SER A 916 -53.67 33.16 44.43
N SER A 917 -53.67 34.44 44.07
CA SER A 917 -54.59 35.02 43.07
C SER A 917 -53.91 35.94 42.03
N LEU A 918 -52.61 35.77 41.78
CA LEU A 918 -51.91 36.35 40.63
C LEU A 918 -51.08 35.29 39.91
N THR A 919 -51.68 34.66 38.90
CA THR A 919 -50.98 33.75 37.98
C THR A 919 -50.06 34.55 37.05
N ILE A 920 -48.90 34.95 37.56
CA ILE A 920 -47.82 35.49 36.73
C ILE A 920 -47.35 34.35 35.82
N GLN A 921 -47.74 34.40 34.56
CA GLN A 921 -47.25 33.49 33.53
C GLN A 921 -45.78 33.78 33.22
N THR A 922 -44.86 33.24 34.04
CA THR A 922 -43.48 33.04 33.60
C THR A 922 -43.51 32.09 32.40
N PRO A 923 -42.84 32.40 31.28
CA PRO A 923 -42.93 31.63 30.03
C PRO A 923 -42.19 30.28 30.13
N ALA A 924 -42.83 29.31 30.78
CA ALA A 924 -42.48 27.90 30.76
C ALA A 924 -43.40 27.14 29.78
N SER A 925 -42.89 26.06 29.19
CA SER A 925 -43.66 25.08 28.41
C SER A 925 -44.49 25.61 27.21
N ALA A 926 -43.90 26.46 26.36
CA ALA A 926 -44.38 26.67 24.98
C ALA A 926 -43.59 25.79 23.97
N ASP A 927 -42.26 25.82 24.03
CA ASP A 927 -41.37 25.16 23.04
C ASP A 927 -41.14 23.65 23.26
N MET A 928 -41.82 23.02 24.22
CA MET A 928 -41.52 21.63 24.64
C MET A 928 -41.98 20.52 23.68
N ASN A 929 -42.69 20.85 22.59
CA ASN A 929 -43.41 19.85 21.76
C ASN A 929 -42.97 19.74 20.29
N VAL A 930 -41.82 20.31 19.89
CA VAL A 930 -41.24 20.09 18.53
C VAL A 930 -39.75 19.72 18.60
N GLY A 931 -39.37 18.87 19.56
CA GLY A 931 -38.04 18.28 19.63
C GLY A 931 -37.89 17.05 18.73
N SER A 932 -36.75 16.91 18.05
CA SER A 932 -36.45 15.69 17.28
C SER A 932 -36.23 14.49 18.21
N PRO A 933 -36.47 13.23 17.78
CA PRO A 933 -36.35 12.05 18.65
C PRO A 933 -34.99 11.95 19.36
N ARG A 934 -33.90 12.31 18.68
CA ARG A 934 -32.54 12.41 19.26
C ARG A 934 -32.47 13.39 20.43
N ARG A 935 -33.02 14.60 20.27
CA ARG A 935 -33.03 15.63 21.32
C ARG A 935 -33.95 15.22 22.49
N ASN A 936 -35.07 14.59 22.20
CA ASN A 936 -36.01 14.11 23.23
C ASN A 936 -35.36 13.01 24.06
N PHE A 937 -34.64 12.08 23.43
CA PHE A 937 -33.87 11.04 24.12
C PHE A 937 -32.79 11.61 25.05
N LEU A 938 -32.03 12.64 24.61
CA LEU A 938 -31.04 13.31 25.46
C LEU A 938 -31.69 13.96 26.69
N HIS A 939 -32.80 14.70 26.50
CA HIS A 939 -33.56 15.27 27.63
C HIS A 939 -34.15 14.20 28.55
N GLN A 940 -34.64 13.08 27.99
CA GLN A 940 -35.19 11.95 28.73
C GLN A 940 -34.12 11.30 29.61
N ALA A 941 -32.98 10.92 29.02
CA ALA A 941 -31.83 10.34 29.72
C ALA A 941 -31.30 11.27 30.83
N ALA A 942 -31.33 12.59 30.61
CA ALA A 942 -30.98 13.57 31.63
C ALA A 942 -32.00 13.59 32.80
N THR A 943 -33.32 13.45 32.55
CA THR A 943 -34.31 13.23 33.63
C THR A 943 -33.99 11.97 34.41
N THR A 944 -33.88 10.83 33.72
CA THR A 944 -33.73 9.52 34.35
C THR A 944 -32.46 9.42 35.20
N THR A 945 -31.40 10.16 34.85
CA THR A 945 -30.12 10.19 35.60
C THR A 945 -30.12 11.18 36.77
N LEU A 946 -31.02 12.18 36.76
CA LEU A 946 -31.26 13.06 37.91
C LEU A 946 -32.27 12.44 38.88
N GLU A 947 -33.28 11.74 38.37
CA GLU A 947 -34.32 11.03 39.13
C GLU A 947 -33.78 9.76 39.79
N SER A 948 -32.97 8.94 39.10
CA SER A 948 -32.34 7.72 39.68
C SER A 948 -31.49 8.02 40.91
N ASN A 949 -31.03 9.26 41.05
CA ASN A 949 -30.15 9.73 42.11
C ASN A 949 -30.90 10.50 43.22
N ARG A 950 -32.23 10.56 43.20
CA ARG A 950 -33.05 11.02 44.33
C ARG A 950 -33.28 9.84 45.28
N GLY A 951 -32.59 9.85 46.42
CA GLY A 951 -32.80 8.88 47.49
C GLY A 951 -34.25 8.93 48.04
N PRO A 952 -34.74 7.86 48.71
CA PRO A 952 -36.15 7.68 49.03
C PRO A 952 -36.79 8.75 49.93
N ASN A 953 -35.99 9.59 50.60
CA ASN A 953 -36.47 10.71 51.42
C ASN A 953 -36.35 12.10 50.76
N GLY A 954 -35.72 12.19 49.57
CA GLY A 954 -35.55 13.46 48.86
C GLY A 954 -34.45 14.42 49.38
N ASP A 955 -33.75 14.11 50.48
CA ASP A 955 -32.77 14.97 51.20
C ASP A 955 -31.51 15.44 50.41
N SER A 956 -31.43 15.30 49.08
CA SER A 956 -30.20 15.43 48.26
C SER A 956 -29.59 16.84 48.15
N ASN A 957 -30.05 17.82 48.93
CA ASN A 957 -29.60 19.22 48.91
C ASN A 957 -29.05 19.75 50.24
N ARG A 958 -29.30 19.10 51.40
CA ARG A 958 -29.01 19.70 52.72
C ARG A 958 -27.53 20.02 52.93
N TRP A 959 -26.65 19.11 52.55
CA TRP A 959 -25.20 19.24 52.68
C TRP A 959 -24.55 20.22 51.68
N LYS A 960 -25.24 20.68 50.63
CA LYS A 960 -24.64 21.55 49.58
C LYS A 960 -24.24 22.94 50.07
N HIS A 961 -24.76 23.38 51.21
CA HIS A 961 -24.42 24.67 51.84
C HIS A 961 -23.37 24.55 52.96
N PHE A 962 -22.80 23.36 53.17
CA PHE A 962 -21.70 23.16 54.13
C PHE A 962 -20.36 23.53 53.51
N LYS A 963 -19.40 23.91 54.35
CA LYS A 963 -18.04 24.22 53.89
C LYS A 963 -17.31 22.98 53.38
N GLN A 964 -16.47 23.18 52.37
CA GLN A 964 -15.55 22.15 51.88
C GLN A 964 -14.61 21.68 53.01
N PRO A 965 -14.24 20.39 53.05
CA PRO A 965 -14.40 19.37 52.00
C PRO A 965 -15.66 18.49 52.10
N LEU A 966 -16.59 18.71 53.04
CA LEU A 966 -17.71 17.77 53.23
C LEU A 966 -18.57 17.55 51.96
N PRO A 967 -18.99 18.60 51.21
CA PRO A 967 -19.72 18.39 49.95
C PRO A 967 -18.91 17.62 48.92
N LEU A 968 -17.61 17.94 48.76
CA LEU A 968 -16.72 17.24 47.83
C LEU A 968 -16.54 15.76 48.19
N ILE A 969 -16.44 15.42 49.49
CA ILE A 969 -16.40 14.03 49.98
C ILE A 969 -17.70 13.30 49.62
N LEU A 970 -18.86 13.86 49.99
CA LEU A 970 -20.17 13.24 49.74
C LEU A 970 -20.48 13.08 48.25
N GLN A 971 -20.02 14.02 47.42
CA GLN A 971 -20.20 13.98 45.97
C GLN A 971 -19.23 13.02 45.29
N SER A 972 -17.94 13.01 45.66
CA SER A 972 -16.92 12.11 45.09
C SER A 972 -17.17 10.65 45.46
N PHE A 973 -17.81 10.39 46.61
CA PHE A 973 -18.11 9.04 47.10
C PHE A 973 -19.56 8.60 46.85
N GLN A 974 -20.32 9.37 46.08
CA GLN A 974 -21.73 9.09 45.78
C GLN A 974 -21.90 7.76 45.04
N GLY A 975 -22.79 6.90 45.54
CA GLY A 975 -22.97 5.53 45.04
C GLY A 975 -21.93 4.51 45.55
N LEU A 976 -20.78 4.97 46.03
CA LEU A 976 -19.71 4.11 46.54
C LEU A 976 -19.94 3.70 48.00
N THR A 977 -20.58 4.57 48.79
CA THR A 977 -20.92 4.33 50.21
C THR A 977 -22.41 4.54 50.49
N THR A 978 -22.89 3.96 51.59
CA THR A 978 -24.24 4.12 52.14
C THR A 978 -24.25 4.93 53.45
N LYS A 979 -23.14 5.62 53.76
CA LYS A 979 -22.97 6.42 54.98
C LYS A 979 -23.39 7.89 54.76
N ASN A 980 -24.10 8.45 55.74
CA ASN A 980 -24.68 9.79 55.69
C ASN A 980 -23.65 10.92 55.94
N GLU A 981 -24.09 12.17 55.79
CA GLU A 981 -23.31 13.40 56.03
C GLU A 981 -22.66 13.44 57.43
N ASP A 982 -23.36 13.08 58.51
CA ASP A 982 -22.80 13.03 59.88
C ASP A 982 -21.59 12.07 60.01
N PHE A 983 -21.61 10.95 59.28
CA PHE A 983 -20.52 9.97 59.33
C PHE A 983 -19.25 10.53 58.68
N TRP A 984 -19.40 11.23 57.55
CA TRP A 984 -18.29 11.80 56.77
C TRP A 984 -17.79 13.15 57.31
N PHE A 985 -18.59 13.87 58.11
CA PHE A 985 -18.12 15.05 58.82
C PHE A 985 -16.92 14.75 59.72
N ARG A 986 -16.83 13.54 60.29
CA ARG A 986 -15.66 13.06 61.05
C ARG A 986 -14.37 12.97 60.23
N ALA A 987 -14.46 12.80 58.91
CA ALA A 987 -13.29 12.72 58.01
C ALA A 987 -12.70 14.11 57.68
N VAL A 988 -13.49 15.18 57.80
CA VAL A 988 -13.11 16.55 57.37
C VAL A 988 -11.80 17.03 58.00
N THR A 989 -11.56 16.72 59.27
CA THR A 989 -10.39 17.17 60.04
C THR A 989 -9.06 16.51 59.62
N TYR A 990 -9.10 15.54 58.71
CA TYR A 990 -7.93 14.81 58.20
C TYR A 990 -7.52 15.24 56.77
N PHE A 991 -8.26 16.15 56.13
CA PHE A 991 -7.96 16.66 54.79
C PHE A 991 -7.41 18.09 54.84
N GLU A 992 -6.27 18.32 54.18
CA GLU A 992 -5.62 19.63 54.06
C GLU A 992 -5.85 20.23 52.66
N PRO A 993 -6.30 21.49 52.53
CA PRO A 993 -6.45 22.13 51.22
C PRO A 993 -5.09 22.55 50.67
N ARG A 994 -4.77 22.17 49.42
CA ARG A 994 -3.57 22.57 48.70
C ARG A 994 -3.92 23.15 47.33
N SER A 995 -3.20 24.20 46.95
CA SER A 995 -3.30 24.84 45.64
C SER A 995 -2.07 24.50 44.79
N TYR A 996 -2.29 24.17 43.53
CA TYR A 996 -1.27 23.77 42.57
C TYR A 996 -1.42 24.64 41.31
N PRO A 997 -0.43 25.50 40.97
CA PRO A 997 -0.50 26.28 39.74
C PRO A 997 -0.32 25.38 38.51
N ALA A 998 -0.85 25.79 37.37
CA ALA A 998 -0.69 25.07 36.10
C ALA A 998 0.77 24.72 35.79
N GLY A 999 0.99 23.52 35.26
CA GLY A 999 2.32 22.94 35.00
C GLY A 999 3.01 22.31 36.22
N LYS A 1000 2.45 22.43 37.45
CA LYS A 1000 3.06 21.84 38.64
C LYS A 1000 2.83 20.32 38.69
N ILE A 1001 3.90 19.54 38.67
CA ILE A 1001 3.89 18.11 39.00
C ILE A 1001 3.53 17.93 40.49
N LEU A 1002 2.59 17.02 40.77
CA LEU A 1002 2.17 16.58 42.10
C LEU A 1002 3.06 15.43 42.59
N TYR A 1003 3.19 14.38 41.78
CA TYR A 1003 4.06 13.23 42.01
C TYR A 1003 4.44 12.55 40.67
N THR A 1004 5.48 11.73 40.69
CA THR A 1004 6.06 11.03 39.53
C THR A 1004 5.76 9.53 39.60
N ARG A 1005 5.76 8.83 38.46
CA ARG A 1005 5.78 7.36 38.44
C ARG A 1005 6.99 6.84 39.23
N GLY A 1006 6.77 5.86 40.11
CA GLY A 1006 7.81 5.25 40.94
C GLY A 1006 8.03 5.92 42.31
N ASP A 1007 7.50 7.12 42.53
CA ASP A 1007 7.55 7.77 43.86
C ASP A 1007 6.80 6.95 44.91
N LYS A 1008 7.15 7.13 46.19
CA LYS A 1008 6.36 6.58 47.31
C LYS A 1008 5.03 7.34 47.44
N PRO A 1009 3.93 6.69 47.85
CA PRO A 1009 2.63 7.34 47.98
C PRO A 1009 2.60 8.30 49.19
N ASP A 1010 2.69 9.61 48.94
CA ASP A 1010 2.67 10.67 49.95
C ASP A 1010 1.26 11.08 50.41
N GLY A 1011 0.23 10.74 49.64
CA GLY A 1011 -1.17 11.03 49.99
C GLY A 1011 -2.23 10.66 48.95
N PHE A 1012 -3.49 10.90 49.30
CA PHE A 1012 -4.69 10.74 48.47
C PHE A 1012 -5.39 12.09 48.27
N TYR A 1013 -5.79 12.43 47.04
CA TYR A 1013 -6.28 13.76 46.68
C TYR A 1013 -7.76 13.72 46.24
N LEU A 1014 -8.55 14.68 46.70
CA LEU A 1014 -9.89 15.01 46.18
C LEU A 1014 -9.82 16.35 45.44
N LEU A 1015 -10.17 16.39 44.15
CA LEU A 1015 -10.01 17.60 43.32
C LEU A 1015 -11.25 18.51 43.43
N GLN A 1016 -11.09 19.69 44.03
CA GLN A 1016 -12.18 20.68 44.17
C GLN A 1016 -12.36 21.54 42.91
N SER A 1017 -11.28 21.93 42.25
CA SER A 1017 -11.31 22.74 41.03
C SER A 1017 -10.06 22.53 40.18
N GLY A 1018 -10.16 22.85 38.89
CA GLY A 1018 -9.10 22.62 37.89
C GLY A 1018 -9.16 21.21 37.27
N ILE A 1019 -8.11 20.88 36.51
CA ILE A 1019 -7.90 19.58 35.88
C ILE A 1019 -6.47 19.10 36.19
N LEU A 1020 -6.34 17.86 36.66
CA LEU A 1020 -5.04 17.18 36.79
C LEU A 1020 -4.86 16.22 35.61
N ARG A 1021 -3.72 16.26 34.94
CA ARG A 1021 -3.33 15.31 33.89
C ARG A 1021 -2.47 14.20 34.50
N ALA A 1022 -2.87 12.95 34.28
CA ALA A 1022 -2.16 11.75 34.73
C ALA A 1022 -1.61 10.98 33.52
N GLU A 1023 -0.31 10.68 33.53
CA GLU A 1023 0.41 10.07 32.42
C GLU A 1023 0.94 8.67 32.80
N TYR A 1024 0.71 7.70 31.92
CA TYR A 1024 0.98 6.28 32.12
C TYR A 1024 1.85 5.75 30.98
N ASP A 1025 3.07 5.34 31.28
CA ASP A 1025 3.94 4.64 30.34
C ASP A 1025 3.77 3.13 30.48
N LEU A 1026 3.02 2.53 29.56
CA LEU A 1026 2.83 1.08 29.46
C LEU A 1026 3.79 0.51 28.40
N ASP A 1027 4.08 -0.80 28.47
CA ASP A 1027 4.94 -1.48 27.48
C ASP A 1027 4.38 -1.42 26.04
N GLN A 1028 3.11 -1.05 25.89
CA GLN A 1028 2.39 -0.90 24.63
C GLN A 1028 2.32 0.57 24.13
N GLY A 1029 2.81 1.53 24.91
CA GLY A 1029 2.79 2.96 24.60
C GLY A 1029 2.42 3.84 25.80
N SER A 1030 2.57 5.16 25.65
CA SER A 1030 2.15 6.14 26.65
C SER A 1030 0.68 6.55 26.46
N TYR A 1031 -0.01 6.75 27.57
CA TYR A 1031 -1.44 7.10 27.66
C TYR A 1031 -1.66 8.22 28.68
N HIS A 1032 -2.65 9.09 28.47
CA HIS A 1032 -2.97 10.19 29.40
C HIS A 1032 -4.47 10.24 29.75
N GLU A 1033 -4.75 10.46 31.05
CA GLU A 1033 -6.07 10.60 31.67
C GLU A 1033 -6.21 12.03 32.20
N SER A 1034 -7.29 12.74 31.89
CA SER A 1034 -7.57 14.07 32.47
C SER A 1034 -8.61 13.95 33.59
N ILE A 1035 -8.18 14.21 34.82
CA ILE A 1035 -8.93 14.06 36.07
C ILE A 1035 -9.59 15.40 36.39
N VAL A 1036 -10.92 15.44 36.39
CA VAL A 1036 -11.70 16.69 36.57
C VAL A 1036 -12.20 16.87 38.01
N SER A 1037 -12.60 18.09 38.36
CA SER A 1037 -13.14 18.40 39.69
C SER A 1037 -14.34 17.53 40.08
N GLY A 1038 -14.42 17.13 41.35
CA GLY A 1038 -15.42 16.16 41.83
C GLY A 1038 -15.01 14.70 41.66
N THR A 1039 -13.72 14.45 41.37
CA THR A 1039 -13.13 13.12 41.31
C THR A 1039 -11.84 13.05 42.16
N THR A 1040 -11.25 11.87 42.22
CA THR A 1040 -10.12 11.56 43.12
C THR A 1040 -8.84 11.25 42.36
N CYS A 1041 -7.69 11.35 43.02
CA CYS A 1041 -6.40 11.01 42.44
C CYS A 1041 -5.49 10.30 43.46
N GLY A 1042 -4.64 9.39 42.97
CA GLY A 1042 -3.66 8.66 43.76
C GLY A 1042 -4.20 7.51 44.61
N GLU A 1043 -5.49 7.14 44.46
CA GLU A 1043 -6.17 6.18 45.35
C GLU A 1043 -5.48 4.81 45.45
N LEU A 1044 -5.19 4.15 44.33
CA LEU A 1044 -4.67 2.78 44.34
C LEU A 1044 -3.28 2.68 45.00
N PRO A 1045 -2.26 3.49 44.62
CA PRO A 1045 -0.96 3.47 45.31
C PRO A 1045 -1.06 3.79 46.81
N PHE A 1046 -1.93 4.73 47.20
CA PHE A 1046 -2.04 5.16 48.60
C PHE A 1046 -2.65 4.08 49.50
N PHE A 1047 -3.75 3.46 49.07
CA PHE A 1047 -4.45 2.46 49.87
C PHE A 1047 -3.86 1.03 49.77
N SER A 1048 -2.89 0.80 48.89
CA SER A 1048 -2.18 -0.50 48.76
C SER A 1048 -0.68 -0.43 49.08
N GLU A 1049 -0.19 0.74 49.52
CA GLU A 1049 1.21 1.00 49.88
C GLU A 1049 2.23 0.75 48.73
N THR A 1050 1.77 0.65 47.48
CA THR A 1050 2.65 0.50 46.31
C THR A 1050 3.19 1.84 45.81
N ALA A 1051 4.27 1.80 45.04
CA ALA A 1051 4.78 2.98 44.32
C ALA A 1051 3.72 3.60 43.38
N ARG A 1052 3.85 4.91 43.11
CA ARG A 1052 2.96 5.66 42.21
C ARG A 1052 2.97 5.07 40.79
N THR A 1053 1.79 4.76 40.26
CA THR A 1053 1.59 4.12 38.94
C THR A 1053 1.82 5.06 37.75
N SER A 1054 1.74 6.37 37.98
CA SER A 1054 1.70 7.41 36.94
C SER A 1054 2.35 8.69 37.44
N THR A 1055 2.79 9.53 36.51
CA THR A 1055 3.16 10.92 36.79
C THR A 1055 1.90 11.78 36.71
N VAL A 1056 1.69 12.69 37.65
CA VAL A 1056 0.50 13.56 37.69
C VAL A 1056 0.90 15.01 37.82
N MET A 1057 0.32 15.88 36.99
CA MET A 1057 0.56 17.32 36.97
C MET A 1057 -0.74 18.11 36.89
N ALA A 1058 -0.72 19.36 37.36
CA ALA A 1058 -1.81 20.30 37.18
C ALA A 1058 -1.84 20.81 35.72
N GLU A 1059 -2.89 20.50 34.96
CA GLU A 1059 -3.10 20.99 33.58
C GLU A 1059 -3.63 22.43 33.59
N MET A 1060 -4.40 22.78 34.62
CA MET A 1060 -4.88 24.13 34.93
C MET A 1060 -4.56 24.46 36.41
N ASP A 1061 -4.79 25.69 36.87
CA ASP A 1061 -4.72 26.00 38.30
C ASP A 1061 -5.73 25.15 39.09
N CYS A 1062 -5.23 24.34 40.03
CA CYS A 1062 -6.00 23.34 40.75
C CYS A 1062 -6.08 23.61 42.25
N VAL A 1063 -7.23 23.33 42.86
CA VAL A 1063 -7.38 23.21 44.32
C VAL A 1063 -7.76 21.77 44.63
N ALA A 1064 -6.97 21.10 45.47
CA ALA A 1064 -7.19 19.72 45.87
C ALA A 1064 -7.04 19.56 47.39
N TRP A 1065 -7.88 18.71 47.98
CA TRP A 1065 -7.82 18.34 49.39
C TRP A 1065 -7.03 17.05 49.55
N LEU A 1066 -5.96 17.11 50.34
CA LEU A 1066 -5.01 16.01 50.54
C LEU A 1066 -5.22 15.32 51.89
N LEU A 1067 -5.37 14.01 51.85
CA LEU A 1067 -5.17 13.11 52.99
C LEU A 1067 -3.71 12.63 52.97
N THR A 1068 -2.89 13.09 53.90
CA THR A 1068 -1.48 12.66 54.04
C THR A 1068 -1.37 11.30 54.76
N LEU A 1069 -0.21 10.63 54.65
CA LEU A 1069 0.05 9.39 55.38
C LEU A 1069 -0.14 9.56 56.90
N GLU A 1070 0.42 10.62 57.50
CA GLU A 1070 0.26 10.93 58.93
C GLU A 1070 -1.19 11.23 59.33
N ALA A 1071 -2.01 11.76 58.41
CA ALA A 1071 -3.44 11.96 58.65
C ALA A 1071 -4.22 10.65 58.56
N TRP A 1072 -3.81 9.75 57.66
CA TRP A 1072 -4.39 8.42 57.50
C TRP A 1072 -4.12 7.51 58.70
N GLU A 1073 -2.88 7.43 59.19
CA GLU A 1073 -2.53 6.71 60.43
C GLU A 1073 -3.34 7.22 61.62
N ARG A 1074 -3.39 8.55 61.82
CA ARG A 1074 -4.22 9.17 62.88
C ARG A 1074 -5.72 8.91 62.71
N MET A 1075 -6.21 8.70 61.48
CA MET A 1075 -7.61 8.33 61.22
C MET A 1075 -7.88 6.87 61.59
N GLN A 1076 -6.94 5.96 61.30
CA GLN A 1076 -7.02 4.55 61.71
C GLN A 1076 -7.05 4.41 63.24
N ASP A 1077 -6.20 5.14 63.96
CA ASP A 1077 -6.13 5.10 65.43
C ASP A 1077 -7.38 5.68 66.11
N LYS A 1078 -7.90 6.81 65.61
CA LYS A 1078 -8.94 7.59 66.31
C LYS A 1078 -10.36 7.34 65.82
N GLU A 1079 -10.52 7.07 64.53
CA GLU A 1079 -11.81 6.91 63.85
C GLU A 1079 -11.79 5.65 62.95
N PRO A 1080 -11.52 4.45 63.51
CA PRO A 1080 -11.28 3.23 62.73
C PRO A 1080 -12.47 2.82 61.82
N GLU A 1081 -13.70 3.20 62.17
CA GLU A 1081 -14.84 3.02 61.27
C GLU A 1081 -14.74 3.85 59.98
N VAL A 1082 -14.30 5.10 60.11
CA VAL A 1082 -14.16 6.06 59.00
C VAL A 1082 -13.02 5.62 58.11
N ALA A 1083 -11.87 5.24 58.69
CA ALA A 1083 -10.77 4.66 57.93
C ALA A 1083 -11.17 3.38 57.17
N LYS A 1084 -11.95 2.48 57.79
CA LYS A 1084 -12.42 1.25 57.15
C LYS A 1084 -13.37 1.50 55.97
N GLU A 1085 -14.29 2.46 56.09
CA GLU A 1085 -15.17 2.80 54.96
C GLU A 1085 -14.42 3.61 53.88
N MET A 1086 -13.46 4.46 54.25
CA MET A 1086 -12.57 5.18 53.32
C MET A 1086 -11.76 4.20 52.46
N LEU A 1087 -11.12 3.20 53.07
CA LEU A 1087 -10.37 2.14 52.36
C LEU A 1087 -11.27 1.41 51.34
N LYS A 1088 -12.48 1.03 51.77
CA LYS A 1088 -13.49 0.35 50.95
C LYS A 1088 -13.97 1.23 49.77
N VAL A 1089 -14.06 2.54 49.96
CA VAL A 1089 -14.36 3.50 48.87
C VAL A 1089 -13.16 3.65 47.94
N GLY A 1090 -11.92 3.74 48.45
CA GLY A 1090 -10.69 3.76 47.66
C GLY A 1090 -10.52 2.52 46.77
N MET A 1091 -10.86 1.33 47.28
CA MET A 1091 -10.90 0.09 46.50
C MET A 1091 -11.95 0.13 45.39
N LYS A 1092 -13.15 0.69 45.65
CA LYS A 1092 -14.20 0.86 44.63
C LYS A 1092 -13.78 1.83 43.52
N LEU A 1093 -13.24 3.00 43.88
CA LEU A 1093 -12.70 3.99 42.94
C LEU A 1093 -11.62 3.35 42.03
N SER A 1094 -10.75 2.53 42.63
CA SER A 1094 -9.70 1.80 41.90
C SER A 1094 -10.29 0.78 40.90
N ALA A 1095 -11.35 0.07 41.28
CA ALA A 1095 -12.01 -0.91 40.42
C ALA A 1095 -12.81 -0.26 39.27
N GLU A 1096 -13.51 0.84 39.54
CA GLU A 1096 -14.22 1.61 38.50
C GLU A 1096 -13.25 2.20 37.47
N ARG A 1097 -12.12 2.77 37.94
CA ARG A 1097 -11.05 3.27 37.08
C ARG A 1097 -10.37 2.17 36.28
N MET A 1098 -10.13 1.00 36.87
CA MET A 1098 -9.57 -0.15 36.12
C MET A 1098 -10.49 -0.54 34.96
N ASN A 1099 -11.79 -0.69 35.21
CA ASN A 1099 -12.76 -1.01 34.16
C ASN A 1099 -12.77 0.04 33.03
N ALA A 1100 -12.70 1.33 33.37
CA ALA A 1100 -12.70 2.44 32.41
C ALA A 1100 -11.40 2.60 31.59
N ILE A 1101 -10.28 2.04 32.07
CA ILE A 1101 -9.00 2.00 31.32
C ILE A 1101 -8.93 0.76 30.40
N THR A 1102 -9.72 -0.28 30.69
CA THR A 1102 -9.75 -1.54 29.92
C THR A 1102 -10.86 -1.65 28.88
N SER A 1103 -11.76 -0.66 28.81
CA SER A 1103 -12.91 -0.59 27.89
C SER A 1103 -12.57 0.17 26.60
#